data_AF-A0A7E4W9G5-F1
#
_entry.id   AF-A0A7E4W9G5-F1
#
_cell.length_a   1.000
_cell.length_b   1.000
_cell.length_c   1.000
_cell.angle_alpha   90.00
_cell.angle_beta   90.00
_cell.angle_gamma   90.00
#
_symmetry.space_group_name_H-M   'P 1'
#
loop_
_entity.id
_entity.type
_entity.pdbx_description
1 polymer ?
#
loop_
_entity_poly.entity_id
_entity_poly.type
_entity_poly.pdbx_seq_one_letter_code
_entity_poly.pdbx_strand_id
1 'polypeptide(L)'
;MTIVEKTILSHQNPVTGLFANNPDDFPGHGWVRDNLYAVQALWAMYRTYRKTAELDEDLARANELGFSCIKIMQSLLECMMRQVDKVELFKKHQRQEDSLHSKYSVLTKGTVVDDRSWGHLQIDATSLFLLTLAQMTASGLQVIRNFDEVAFVQNLVYCIEVGYRIPDFGVWERGDKTNQGICELNASSIGMAKAALQAINDVGDLFSDGSKGSVIHVLPDEVQQCSAVLNSMLPRESFSKETDAALLGIISYPAFAVEDAEIVALTRETIVDTLLGRYGCRRFLRDGYKTALEDSNRLYYINAELQKFENIECEWPVFLCYLMIDACFNNDQESADEYWDKLQEIIIIDKKNPKYECCGLVPELYRVTIDKVELERADHGSQERIPAGVTPFLWAQSLYIVCSLLHHRFLTPSEIDPLSRRLALREARPPCEVQVVILAETLDVKMELVENEMDVQLLSEVDPVFCIQPASSFARILARIGACEKLNLSGRPLDRDIGLLSTSKLYHLGDKFVVFTPQFMDRLRSHLMYDIRILMDEWTSELHYIYNAWNSTGLSGRPIVVLVVSKNMLQSDETTLQTSVLNRRQKSTVLGTIKKIKNGYIGGARVVMKNISDFFRTTSVSKLEFHDGNLEDLFMSESLPRSLLQDGATTSDAGGPRSAGLKRADSVRDRWSRQFNAVHRASMRHRSIVLDSNDQDLQQLRLAYSKKSIRNDLSRVPEGGPEPPSSMKMQNAIRLSEHLHTSNSSASVCSDSSTGRFDRNQMEGMSEEDLVDMLGETTVLDEQASIIHFLWMKIGPDFDTKLNNVSGVTVRVLMEEIYVKACESRDWSWVRLTAGLLGKQLDELAKAVTHLLVRQKQITVGMPSKNEEAITCPKTKEELGDIFRRSYPKDPNSFTLAQEIIVSLGSLVRTDPRLFVEMFRLRIGLIIQILASELSRIRQLSATEASQRLLAISPFEVKCMLFSLLSGRLLEDSASNEETVGKELHTGIGSFRKQIEERKSMRKSVAGGTLSQKDFDDLCDSDEALLDDFQFGIWLRHRRIDGALNRVPPEFYSNLWDTVRLFPHGLAISRMILQRHLTQEMTRREIKFALEVEQVLNNISEPEYRELIVEVLTLMGHLEHLIMAPPKIPTDQPFEVDIVLYRANKLFVEHNKRLGTIVLECCGSGKPCDGARSICKHFYDTAPAGEFGTTHYIIKALMDIFGPNE
;
A
#
# COMPACT_ATOMS: atom_id res chain seq x y z
N MET A 1 -33.67 -3.51 -36.35
CA MET A 1 -34.90 -3.13 -35.59
C MET A 1 -35.68 -4.34 -35.11
N THR A 2 -36.14 -5.23 -36.00
CA THR A 2 -36.97 -6.41 -35.65
C THR A 2 -36.40 -7.27 -34.52
N ILE A 3 -35.08 -7.47 -34.47
CA ILE A 3 -34.40 -8.18 -33.37
C ILE A 3 -34.63 -7.45 -32.05
N VAL A 4 -34.30 -6.15 -31.98
CA VAL A 4 -34.44 -5.29 -30.78
C VAL A 4 -35.88 -5.23 -30.27
N GLU A 5 -36.86 -5.06 -31.16
CA GLU A 5 -38.28 -5.01 -30.80
C GLU A 5 -38.74 -6.32 -30.14
N LYS A 6 -38.35 -7.45 -30.73
CA LYS A 6 -38.76 -8.78 -30.28
C LYS A 6 -37.99 -9.27 -29.05
N THR A 7 -36.70 -8.94 -28.91
CA THR A 7 -35.83 -9.48 -27.84
C THR A 7 -35.60 -8.53 -26.68
N ILE A 8 -35.59 -7.20 -26.89
CA ILE A 8 -35.33 -6.21 -25.84
C ILE A 8 -36.61 -5.45 -25.49
N LEU A 9 -37.15 -4.64 -26.42
CA LEU A 9 -38.26 -3.72 -26.14
C LEU A 9 -39.55 -4.44 -25.74
N SER A 10 -39.78 -5.67 -26.21
CA SER A 10 -40.95 -6.46 -25.80
C SER A 10 -40.97 -6.81 -24.29
N HIS A 11 -39.82 -6.73 -23.62
CA HIS A 11 -39.68 -7.00 -22.18
C HIS A 11 -39.58 -5.72 -21.35
N GLN A 12 -39.75 -4.54 -21.98
CA GLN A 12 -39.69 -3.26 -21.32
C GLN A 12 -40.98 -2.97 -20.53
N ASN A 13 -40.84 -2.53 -19.29
CA ASN A 13 -42.00 -2.03 -18.56
C ASN A 13 -42.48 -0.67 -19.11
N PRO A 14 -43.77 -0.50 -19.40
CA PRO A 14 -44.27 0.72 -20.03
C PRO A 14 -44.24 1.95 -19.13
N VAL A 15 -44.18 1.78 -17.80
CA VAL A 15 -44.22 2.90 -16.83
C VAL A 15 -42.81 3.29 -16.41
N THR A 16 -42.03 2.29 -15.97
CA THR A 16 -40.67 2.52 -15.45
C THR A 16 -39.63 2.50 -16.57
N GLY A 17 -39.90 1.85 -17.70
CA GLY A 17 -38.91 1.63 -18.75
C GLY A 17 -37.90 0.52 -18.42
N LEU A 18 -37.90 -0.05 -17.21
CA LEU A 18 -36.94 -1.09 -16.80
C LEU A 18 -37.28 -2.45 -17.43
N PHE A 19 -36.25 -3.26 -17.66
CA PHE A 19 -36.36 -4.63 -18.17
C PHE A 19 -36.33 -5.66 -17.04
N ALA A 20 -37.16 -6.70 -17.17
CA ALA A 20 -37.12 -7.91 -16.34
C ALA A 20 -36.41 -9.04 -17.09
N ASN A 21 -35.59 -9.83 -16.40
CA ASN A 21 -34.83 -10.94 -17.00
C ASN A 21 -35.69 -12.18 -17.32
N ASN A 22 -36.82 -12.36 -16.61
CA ASN A 22 -37.74 -13.46 -16.87
C ASN A 22 -39.19 -12.93 -16.92
N PRO A 23 -39.90 -13.02 -18.05
CA PRO A 23 -41.31 -12.61 -18.15
C PRO A 23 -42.26 -13.53 -17.36
N ASP A 24 -41.85 -14.77 -17.08
CA ASP A 24 -42.70 -15.78 -16.42
C ASP A 24 -42.70 -15.66 -14.88
N ASP A 25 -41.73 -14.96 -14.29
CA ASP A 25 -41.66 -14.66 -12.85
C ASP A 25 -42.11 -13.22 -12.58
N PHE A 26 -43.41 -13.02 -12.28
CA PHE A 26 -43.97 -11.68 -12.02
C PHE A 26 -44.46 -11.52 -10.55
N PRO A 27 -44.18 -10.38 -9.87
CA PRO A 27 -43.58 -9.15 -10.39
C PRO A 27 -42.06 -9.22 -10.45
N GLY A 28 -41.52 -9.21 -11.67
CA GLY A 28 -40.10 -9.40 -11.94
C GLY A 28 -39.20 -8.30 -11.37
N HIS A 29 -37.94 -8.65 -11.20
CA HIS A 29 -36.86 -7.73 -10.83
C HIS A 29 -35.94 -7.50 -12.02
N GLY A 30 -35.29 -6.33 -12.03
CA GLY A 30 -34.33 -5.93 -13.04
C GLY A 30 -32.98 -5.68 -12.38
N TRP A 31 -31.93 -6.27 -12.94
CA TRP A 31 -30.55 -5.97 -12.56
C TRP A 31 -30.11 -4.65 -13.16
N VAL A 32 -29.34 -3.88 -12.40
CA VAL A 32 -28.77 -2.60 -12.86
C VAL A 32 -27.91 -2.83 -14.10
N ARG A 33 -27.00 -3.83 -14.06
CA ARG A 33 -26.05 -4.14 -15.13
C ARG A 33 -26.76 -4.51 -16.44
N ASP A 34 -27.71 -5.43 -16.38
CA ASP A 34 -28.44 -5.91 -17.56
C ASP A 34 -29.27 -4.79 -18.21
N ASN A 35 -29.87 -3.92 -17.40
CA ASN A 35 -30.57 -2.72 -17.89
C ASN A 35 -29.59 -1.74 -18.55
N LEU A 36 -28.38 -1.56 -18.02
CA LEU A 36 -27.35 -0.70 -18.61
C LEU A 36 -26.87 -1.23 -19.97
N TYR A 37 -26.63 -2.54 -20.11
CA TYR A 37 -26.28 -3.12 -21.41
C TYR A 37 -27.43 -3.03 -22.42
N ALA A 38 -28.68 -3.20 -21.98
CA ALA A 38 -29.85 -2.97 -22.82
C ALA A 38 -29.90 -1.51 -23.31
N VAL A 39 -29.62 -0.54 -22.44
CA VAL A 39 -29.47 0.88 -22.82
C VAL A 39 -28.36 1.07 -23.85
N GLN A 40 -27.21 0.42 -23.71
CA GLN A 40 -26.12 0.53 -24.68
C GLN A 40 -26.54 0.02 -26.08
N ALA A 41 -27.30 -1.07 -26.16
CA ALA A 41 -27.81 -1.58 -27.44
C ALA A 41 -28.83 -0.60 -28.08
N LEU A 42 -29.76 -0.07 -27.28
CA LEU A 42 -30.72 0.94 -27.76
C LEU A 42 -30.03 2.25 -28.16
N TRP A 43 -29.00 2.66 -27.43
CA TRP A 43 -28.19 3.82 -27.73
C TRP A 43 -27.38 3.64 -29.01
N ALA A 44 -26.77 2.46 -29.23
CA ALA A 44 -26.09 2.13 -30.48
C ALA A 44 -27.06 2.19 -31.68
N MET A 45 -28.27 1.65 -31.53
CA MET A 45 -29.32 1.75 -32.55
C MET A 45 -29.75 3.20 -32.80
N TYR A 46 -29.93 4.00 -31.75
CA TYR A 46 -30.21 5.44 -31.85
C TYR A 46 -29.13 6.18 -32.64
N ARG A 47 -27.84 5.89 -32.37
CA ARG A 47 -26.70 6.46 -33.10
C ARG A 47 -26.74 6.08 -34.57
N THR A 48 -26.99 4.81 -34.88
CA THR A 48 -27.14 4.33 -36.26
C THR A 48 -28.28 5.04 -36.98
N TYR A 49 -29.49 5.08 -36.40
CA TYR A 49 -30.62 5.77 -37.02
C TYR A 49 -30.38 7.26 -37.21
N ARG A 50 -29.75 7.94 -36.25
CA ARG A 50 -29.37 9.36 -36.41
C ARG A 50 -28.40 9.60 -37.56
N LYS A 51 -27.52 8.64 -37.84
CA LYS A 51 -26.53 8.73 -38.92
C LYS A 51 -27.14 8.43 -40.29
N THR A 52 -28.03 7.45 -40.37
CA THR A 52 -28.63 6.95 -41.62
C THR A 52 -30.02 7.51 -41.90
N ALA A 53 -30.51 8.47 -41.11
CA ALA A 53 -31.84 9.05 -41.30
C ALA A 53 -31.93 9.81 -42.63
N GLU A 54 -32.61 9.20 -43.61
CA GLU A 54 -32.95 9.85 -44.89
C GLU A 54 -34.40 10.37 -44.89
N LEU A 55 -35.25 9.82 -44.00
CA LEU A 55 -36.68 10.12 -43.89
C LEU A 55 -37.05 10.59 -42.47
N ASP A 56 -38.13 11.37 -42.37
CA ASP A 56 -38.68 11.82 -41.07
C ASP A 56 -39.09 10.64 -40.17
N GLU A 57 -39.48 9.50 -40.76
CA GLU A 57 -39.81 8.28 -40.02
C GLU A 57 -38.60 7.69 -39.28
N ASP A 58 -37.42 7.72 -39.88
CA ASP A 58 -36.19 7.23 -39.25
C ASP A 58 -35.74 8.14 -38.11
N LEU A 59 -35.94 9.46 -38.27
CA LEU A 59 -35.68 10.43 -37.21
C LEU A 59 -36.66 10.28 -36.05
N ALA A 60 -37.95 10.01 -36.34
CA ALA A 60 -38.96 9.73 -35.32
C ALA A 60 -38.59 8.48 -34.51
N ARG A 61 -38.15 7.41 -35.18
CA ARG A 61 -37.66 6.18 -34.54
C ARG A 61 -36.39 6.41 -33.71
N ALA A 62 -35.45 7.22 -34.21
CA ALA A 62 -34.28 7.61 -33.43
C ALA A 62 -34.70 8.30 -32.13
N ASN A 63 -35.61 9.27 -32.20
CA ASN A 63 -36.09 9.98 -31.01
C ASN A 63 -36.79 9.05 -30.02
N GLU A 64 -37.61 8.11 -30.49
CA GLU A 64 -38.26 7.09 -29.63
C GLU A 64 -37.23 6.23 -28.87
N LEU A 65 -36.19 5.76 -29.57
CA LEU A 65 -35.08 5.02 -28.96
C LEU A 65 -34.32 5.89 -27.94
N GLY A 66 -34.04 7.15 -28.30
CA GLY A 66 -33.38 8.11 -27.41
C GLY A 66 -34.17 8.37 -26.12
N PHE A 67 -35.48 8.59 -26.22
CA PHE A 67 -36.36 8.75 -25.07
C PHE A 67 -36.43 7.48 -24.21
N SER A 68 -36.42 6.31 -24.84
CA SER A 68 -36.36 5.03 -24.12
C SER A 68 -35.07 4.91 -23.30
N CYS A 69 -33.92 5.24 -23.88
CA CYS A 69 -32.63 5.27 -23.16
C CYS A 69 -32.65 6.23 -21.98
N ILE A 70 -33.12 7.48 -22.19
CA ILE A 70 -33.24 8.49 -21.12
C ILE A 70 -34.14 7.97 -20.00
N LYS A 71 -35.29 7.37 -20.34
CA LYS A 71 -36.25 6.87 -19.35
C LYS A 71 -35.68 5.75 -18.49
N ILE A 72 -34.93 4.82 -19.07
CA ILE A 72 -34.28 3.73 -18.32
C ILE A 72 -33.25 4.30 -17.35
N MET A 73 -32.36 5.17 -17.83
CA MET A 73 -31.32 5.79 -16.99
C MET A 73 -31.92 6.61 -15.85
N GLN A 74 -32.98 7.39 -16.11
CA GLN A 74 -33.71 8.13 -15.08
C GLN A 74 -34.38 7.20 -14.07
N SER A 75 -34.97 6.09 -14.50
CA SER A 75 -35.57 5.13 -13.58
C SER A 75 -34.53 4.42 -12.71
N LEU A 76 -33.35 4.10 -13.24
CA LEU A 76 -32.24 3.57 -12.44
C LEU A 76 -31.73 4.61 -11.44
N LEU A 77 -31.62 5.88 -11.85
CA LEU A 77 -31.27 6.98 -10.95
C LEU A 77 -32.29 7.12 -9.81
N GLU A 78 -33.59 7.08 -10.13
CA GLU A 78 -34.66 7.12 -9.14
C GLU A 78 -34.62 5.91 -8.18
N CYS A 79 -34.27 4.71 -8.66
CA CYS A 79 -34.03 3.54 -7.82
C CYS A 79 -32.92 3.81 -6.79
N MET A 80 -31.79 4.36 -7.24
CA MET A 80 -30.65 4.67 -6.38
C MET A 80 -30.95 5.81 -5.41
N MET A 81 -31.63 6.88 -5.87
CA MET A 81 -32.00 8.04 -5.04
C MET A 81 -32.94 7.67 -3.88
N ARG A 82 -33.75 6.62 -4.03
CA ARG A 82 -34.58 6.09 -2.94
C ARG A 82 -33.77 5.42 -1.82
N GLN A 83 -32.49 5.16 -2.07
CA GLN A 83 -31.55 4.60 -1.10
C GLN A 83 -30.52 5.65 -0.65
N VAL A 84 -30.89 6.94 -0.65
CA VAL A 84 -29.96 8.04 -0.32
C VAL A 84 -29.31 7.91 1.07
N ASP A 85 -30.06 7.42 2.07
CA ASP A 85 -29.52 7.19 3.42
C ASP A 85 -28.34 6.20 3.41
N LYS A 86 -28.42 5.19 2.53
CA LYS A 86 -27.33 4.22 2.33
C LYS A 86 -26.10 4.86 1.71
N VAL A 87 -26.28 5.73 0.72
CA VAL A 87 -25.17 6.49 0.10
C VAL A 87 -24.43 7.32 1.15
N GLU A 88 -25.16 7.99 2.04
CA GLU A 88 -24.56 8.79 3.13
C GLU A 88 -23.78 7.93 4.13
N LEU A 89 -24.32 6.77 4.53
CA LEU A 89 -23.64 5.83 5.44
C LEU A 89 -22.43 5.16 4.77
N PHE A 90 -22.56 4.76 3.50
CA PHE A 90 -21.50 4.09 2.75
C PHE A 90 -20.27 4.97 2.57
N LYS A 91 -20.45 6.28 2.33
CA LYS A 91 -19.32 7.24 2.27
C LYS A 91 -18.47 7.23 3.54
N LYS A 92 -19.07 6.99 4.71
CA LYS A 92 -18.41 6.98 6.02
C LYS A 92 -17.84 5.61 6.36
N HIS A 93 -18.65 4.57 6.25
CA HIS A 93 -18.33 3.26 6.83
C HIS A 93 -17.92 2.20 5.81
N GLN A 94 -18.27 2.34 4.53
CA GLN A 94 -17.95 1.38 3.46
C GLN A 94 -18.37 -0.08 3.77
N ARG A 95 -19.45 -0.27 4.52
CA ARG A 95 -19.94 -1.60 4.91
C ARG A 95 -20.81 -2.20 3.81
N GLN A 96 -20.87 -3.54 3.77
CA GLN A 96 -21.77 -4.27 2.87
C GLN A 96 -23.25 -3.87 3.04
N GLU A 97 -23.68 -3.64 4.28
CA GLU A 97 -25.07 -3.31 4.63
C GLU A 97 -25.51 -1.94 4.08
N ASP A 98 -24.56 -1.02 3.99
CA ASP A 98 -24.77 0.34 3.50
C ASP A 98 -24.67 0.41 1.96
N SER A 99 -24.46 -0.71 1.27
CA SER A 99 -24.32 -0.72 -0.19
C SER A 99 -25.65 -0.53 -0.92
N LEU A 100 -25.58 0.10 -2.10
CA LEU A 100 -26.72 0.18 -3.02
C LEU A 100 -27.10 -1.22 -3.50
N HIS A 101 -28.41 -1.45 -3.66
CA HIS A 101 -28.86 -2.72 -4.22
C HIS A 101 -28.50 -2.87 -5.70
N SER A 102 -28.07 -4.07 -6.07
CA SER A 102 -27.75 -4.45 -7.46
C SER A 102 -28.97 -4.76 -8.33
N LYS A 103 -30.15 -4.96 -7.72
CA LYS A 103 -31.41 -5.28 -8.40
C LYS A 103 -32.60 -4.59 -7.75
N TYR A 104 -33.57 -4.20 -8.57
CA TYR A 104 -34.75 -3.43 -8.16
C TYR A 104 -36.03 -4.02 -8.74
N SER A 105 -37.17 -3.69 -8.11
CA SER A 105 -38.47 -4.04 -8.66
C SER A 105 -38.71 -3.26 -9.94
N VAL A 106 -39.04 -3.95 -11.03
CA VAL A 106 -39.33 -3.32 -12.32
C VAL A 106 -40.61 -2.47 -12.26
N LEU A 107 -41.51 -2.75 -11.30
CA LEU A 107 -42.77 -2.02 -11.15
C LEU A 107 -42.67 -0.86 -10.17
N THR A 108 -42.19 -1.14 -8.96
CA THR A 108 -42.22 -0.14 -7.88
C THR A 108 -40.94 0.67 -7.81
N LYS A 109 -39.85 0.22 -8.47
CA LYS A 109 -38.47 0.71 -8.31
C LYS A 109 -37.98 0.75 -6.85
N GLY A 110 -38.53 -0.14 -6.03
CA GLY A 110 -38.09 -0.39 -4.66
C GLY A 110 -37.11 -1.57 -4.57
N THR A 111 -36.65 -1.84 -3.36
CA THR A 111 -35.85 -3.03 -3.03
C THR A 111 -36.69 -4.30 -3.18
N VAL A 112 -36.04 -5.40 -3.56
CA VAL A 112 -36.71 -6.70 -3.80
C VAL A 112 -36.21 -7.81 -2.87
N VAL A 113 -35.06 -7.62 -2.24
CA VAL A 113 -34.39 -8.56 -1.36
C VAL A 113 -33.79 -7.77 -0.19
N ASP A 114 -33.62 -8.41 0.97
CA ASP A 114 -33.01 -7.80 2.16
C ASP A 114 -31.49 -7.60 2.00
N ASP A 115 -30.92 -6.67 2.77
CA ASP A 115 -29.52 -6.22 2.64
C ASP A 115 -28.45 -7.31 2.80
N ARG A 116 -28.75 -8.36 3.58
CA ARG A 116 -27.82 -9.48 3.85
C ARG A 116 -28.11 -10.72 3.01
N SER A 117 -29.21 -10.71 2.25
CA SER A 117 -29.69 -11.87 1.51
C SER A 117 -29.13 -11.95 0.09
N TRP A 118 -28.35 -10.95 -0.34
CA TRP A 118 -27.73 -10.91 -1.66
C TRP A 118 -26.38 -10.19 -1.66
N GLY A 119 -25.54 -10.48 -2.65
CA GLY A 119 -24.28 -9.80 -2.91
C GLY A 119 -24.49 -8.41 -3.53
N HIS A 120 -25.06 -7.47 -2.77
CA HIS A 120 -25.43 -6.13 -3.26
C HIS A 120 -24.24 -5.19 -3.45
N LEU A 121 -23.17 -5.33 -2.65
CA LEU A 121 -21.97 -4.52 -2.77
C LEU A 121 -21.26 -4.83 -4.10
N GLN A 122 -21.55 -4.00 -5.10
CA GLN A 122 -21.10 -4.10 -6.49
C GLN A 122 -20.64 -2.72 -6.97
N ILE A 123 -19.34 -2.46 -6.89
CA ILE A 123 -18.76 -1.18 -7.30
C ILE A 123 -18.79 -1.05 -8.82
N ASP A 124 -18.66 -2.16 -9.55
CA ASP A 124 -18.78 -2.23 -11.00
C ASP A 124 -20.13 -1.68 -11.51
N ALA A 125 -21.24 -2.06 -10.89
CA ALA A 125 -22.59 -1.69 -11.36
C ALA A 125 -22.85 -0.18 -11.25
N THR A 126 -22.48 0.43 -10.13
CA THR A 126 -22.58 1.89 -9.93
C THR A 126 -21.66 2.63 -10.89
N SER A 127 -20.45 2.09 -11.10
CA SER A 127 -19.47 2.66 -12.02
C SER A 127 -19.92 2.59 -13.48
N LEU A 128 -20.50 1.46 -13.91
CA LEU A 128 -21.05 1.29 -15.26
C LEU A 128 -22.22 2.25 -15.52
N PHE A 129 -23.03 2.56 -14.50
CA PHE A 129 -24.08 3.57 -14.59
C PHE A 129 -23.49 4.96 -14.88
N LEU A 130 -22.49 5.39 -14.11
CA LEU A 130 -21.81 6.67 -14.29
C LEU A 130 -21.08 6.76 -15.64
N LEU A 131 -20.44 5.65 -16.06
CA LEU A 131 -19.79 5.53 -17.36
C LEU A 131 -20.77 5.72 -18.51
N THR A 132 -21.92 5.03 -18.44
CA THR A 132 -22.97 5.09 -19.46
C THR A 132 -23.62 6.48 -19.47
N LEU A 133 -23.85 7.07 -18.30
CA LEU A 133 -24.35 8.45 -18.16
C LEU A 133 -23.44 9.46 -18.87
N ALA A 134 -22.13 9.37 -18.64
CA ALA A 134 -21.15 10.25 -19.28
C ALA A 134 -21.13 10.07 -20.81
N GLN A 135 -21.12 8.83 -21.31
CA GLN A 135 -21.15 8.56 -22.75
C GLN A 135 -22.43 9.05 -23.43
N MET A 136 -23.59 8.85 -22.80
CA MET A 136 -24.87 9.31 -23.32
C MET A 136 -24.96 10.84 -23.35
N THR A 137 -24.50 11.51 -22.28
CA THR A 137 -24.47 12.97 -22.20
C THR A 137 -23.53 13.55 -23.25
N ALA A 138 -22.33 12.97 -23.44
CA ALA A 138 -21.41 13.35 -24.50
C ALA A 138 -21.99 13.15 -25.92
N SER A 139 -22.97 12.25 -26.08
CA SER A 139 -23.70 12.06 -27.34
C SER A 139 -24.89 13.01 -27.55
N GLY A 140 -25.16 13.90 -26.58
CA GLY A 140 -26.24 14.89 -26.61
C GLY A 140 -27.57 14.40 -26.03
N LEU A 141 -27.59 13.32 -25.24
CA LEU A 141 -28.78 12.87 -24.51
C LEU A 141 -28.77 13.41 -23.08
N GLN A 142 -29.71 14.31 -22.76
CA GLN A 142 -29.84 14.87 -21.42
C GLN A 142 -30.61 13.91 -20.50
N VAL A 143 -29.89 13.25 -19.58
CA VAL A 143 -30.48 12.34 -18.59
C VAL A 143 -30.85 13.07 -17.29
N ILE A 144 -29.96 13.94 -16.80
CA ILE A 144 -30.10 14.67 -15.53
C ILE A 144 -30.89 15.96 -15.72
N ARG A 145 -31.81 16.25 -14.80
CA ARG A 145 -32.83 17.29 -14.96
C ARG A 145 -32.69 18.47 -14.01
N ASN A 146 -32.10 18.27 -12.83
CA ASN A 146 -32.04 19.29 -11.78
C ASN A 146 -30.77 19.16 -10.91
N PHE A 147 -30.47 20.19 -10.13
CA PHE A 147 -29.29 20.23 -9.26
C PHE A 147 -29.34 19.23 -8.09
N ASP A 148 -30.52 18.80 -7.65
CA ASP A 148 -30.63 17.78 -6.59
C ASP A 148 -30.12 16.42 -7.12
N GLU A 149 -30.43 16.08 -8.38
CA GLU A 149 -29.89 14.91 -9.09
C GLU A 149 -28.38 15.05 -9.35
N VAL A 150 -27.88 16.25 -9.70
CA VAL A 150 -26.43 16.52 -9.82
C VAL A 150 -25.72 16.26 -8.49
N ALA A 151 -26.27 16.76 -7.37
CA ALA A 151 -25.72 16.52 -6.05
C ALA A 151 -25.69 15.02 -5.72
N PHE A 152 -26.75 14.28 -6.06
CA PHE A 152 -26.77 12.83 -5.88
C PHE A 152 -25.68 12.12 -6.71
N VAL A 153 -25.54 12.45 -7.99
CA VAL A 153 -24.48 11.90 -8.87
C VAL A 153 -23.09 12.20 -8.32
N GLN A 154 -22.85 13.41 -7.81
CA GLN A 154 -21.59 13.78 -7.16
C GLN A 154 -21.31 12.91 -5.91
N ASN A 155 -22.34 12.53 -5.15
CA ASN A 155 -22.18 11.62 -4.01
C ASN A 155 -21.94 10.17 -4.44
N LEU A 156 -22.51 9.71 -5.57
CA LEU A 156 -22.15 8.42 -6.16
C LEU A 156 -20.66 8.36 -6.53
N VAL A 157 -20.11 9.46 -7.07
CA VAL A 157 -18.66 9.60 -7.31
C VAL A 157 -17.88 9.43 -6.01
N TYR A 158 -18.31 10.04 -4.90
CA TYR A 158 -17.67 9.84 -3.60
C TYR A 158 -17.81 8.42 -3.04
N CYS A 159 -18.80 7.65 -3.46
CA CYS A 159 -18.88 6.23 -3.11
C CYS A 159 -17.83 5.39 -3.87
N ILE A 160 -17.60 5.70 -5.15
CA ILE A 160 -16.68 4.92 -6.00
C ILE A 160 -15.24 5.45 -6.03
N GLU A 161 -14.96 6.68 -5.56
CA GLU A 161 -13.60 7.27 -5.62
C GLU A 161 -12.56 6.39 -4.91
N VAL A 162 -12.96 5.72 -3.83
CA VAL A 162 -12.13 4.80 -3.05
C VAL A 162 -12.36 3.33 -3.44
N GLY A 163 -12.88 3.05 -4.63
CA GLY A 163 -13.17 1.70 -5.11
C GLY A 163 -11.96 0.77 -5.10
N TYR A 164 -10.75 1.32 -5.27
CA TYR A 164 -9.49 0.55 -5.20
C TYR A 164 -9.14 -0.02 -3.82
N ARG A 165 -9.88 0.36 -2.77
CA ARG A 165 -9.71 -0.16 -1.41
C ARG A 165 -10.93 -0.91 -0.85
N ILE A 166 -12.01 -1.04 -1.63
CA ILE A 166 -13.27 -1.66 -1.20
C ILE A 166 -13.37 -3.06 -1.81
N PRO A 167 -13.23 -4.13 -1.00
CA PRO A 167 -13.59 -5.47 -1.43
C PRO A 167 -15.09 -5.55 -1.72
N ASP A 168 -15.47 -6.13 -2.85
CA ASP A 168 -16.87 -6.25 -3.28
C ASP A 168 -17.21 -7.70 -3.73
N PHE A 169 -18.43 -7.91 -4.23
CA PHE A 169 -18.86 -9.23 -4.73
C PHE A 169 -18.49 -9.48 -6.21
N GLY A 170 -17.85 -8.51 -6.85
CA GLY A 170 -17.58 -8.48 -8.29
C GLY A 170 -18.82 -8.60 -9.17
N VAL A 171 -18.56 -8.66 -10.48
CA VAL A 171 -19.57 -8.77 -11.55
C VAL A 171 -20.46 -10.01 -11.42
N TRP A 172 -19.97 -11.05 -10.75
CA TRP A 172 -20.68 -12.32 -10.57
C TRP A 172 -21.51 -12.43 -9.30
N GLU A 173 -21.53 -11.38 -8.47
CA GLU A 173 -22.37 -11.27 -7.26
C GLU A 173 -22.05 -12.33 -6.18
N ARG A 174 -20.84 -12.89 -6.22
CA ARG A 174 -20.40 -14.03 -5.37
C ARG A 174 -19.16 -13.73 -4.52
N GLY A 175 -18.37 -12.72 -4.89
CA GLY A 175 -17.13 -12.36 -4.20
C GLY A 175 -16.06 -13.42 -4.45
N ASP A 176 -15.59 -14.06 -3.39
CA ASP A 176 -14.59 -15.11 -3.47
C ASP A 176 -15.07 -16.33 -4.27
N LYS A 177 -14.12 -17.10 -4.82
CA LYS A 177 -14.39 -18.28 -5.66
C LYS A 177 -15.23 -19.35 -4.96
N THR A 178 -15.13 -19.47 -3.63
CA THR A 178 -15.91 -20.46 -2.86
C THR A 178 -17.38 -20.04 -2.71
N ASN A 179 -17.70 -18.78 -3.03
CA ASN A 179 -19.01 -18.18 -2.88
C ASN A 179 -19.52 -18.42 -1.45
N GLN A 180 -18.80 -17.92 -0.45
CA GLN A 180 -19.21 -18.00 0.97
C GLN A 180 -19.68 -16.65 1.53
N GLY A 181 -19.98 -15.69 0.64
CA GLY A 181 -20.32 -14.33 1.03
C GLY A 181 -19.10 -13.49 1.43
N ILE A 182 -17.89 -13.91 1.05
CA ILE A 182 -16.64 -13.19 1.35
C ILE A 182 -16.35 -12.24 0.20
N CYS A 183 -16.30 -10.93 0.49
CA CYS A 183 -15.90 -9.92 -0.50
C CYS A 183 -14.40 -9.96 -0.77
N GLU A 184 -13.99 -9.69 -2.01
CA GLU A 184 -12.58 -9.60 -2.40
C GLU A 184 -12.33 -8.34 -3.22
N LEU A 185 -11.07 -7.92 -3.33
CA LEU A 185 -10.72 -6.83 -4.22
C LEU A 185 -10.71 -7.36 -5.67
N ASN A 186 -11.67 -6.89 -6.48
CA ASN A 186 -11.90 -7.31 -7.86
C ASN A 186 -11.31 -6.31 -8.85
N ALA A 187 -10.36 -6.75 -9.70
CA ALA A 187 -9.74 -5.89 -10.71
C ALA A 187 -10.78 -5.35 -11.72
N SER A 188 -11.75 -6.16 -12.12
CA SER A 188 -12.89 -5.76 -12.95
C SER A 188 -13.69 -4.58 -12.38
N SER A 189 -13.99 -4.60 -11.08
CA SER A 189 -14.68 -3.50 -10.39
C SER A 189 -13.84 -2.22 -10.33
N ILE A 190 -12.53 -2.35 -10.06
CA ILE A 190 -11.60 -1.22 -10.02
C ILE A 190 -11.45 -0.58 -11.40
N GLY A 191 -11.32 -1.40 -12.45
CA GLY A 191 -11.22 -0.91 -13.82
C GLY A 191 -12.47 -0.15 -14.25
N MET A 192 -13.65 -0.66 -13.90
CA MET A 192 -14.91 0.03 -14.18
C MET A 192 -15.01 1.35 -13.41
N ALA A 193 -14.63 1.37 -12.13
CA ALA A 193 -14.60 2.60 -11.31
C ALA A 193 -13.65 3.65 -11.90
N LYS A 194 -12.44 3.25 -12.29
CA LYS A 194 -11.48 4.15 -12.95
C LYS A 194 -12.07 4.78 -14.21
N ALA A 195 -12.63 3.96 -15.10
CA ALA A 195 -13.22 4.44 -16.34
C ALA A 195 -14.41 5.38 -16.09
N ALA A 196 -15.24 5.09 -15.09
CA ALA A 196 -16.35 5.93 -14.70
C ALA A 196 -15.90 7.31 -14.19
N LEU A 197 -14.88 7.33 -13.32
CA LEU A 197 -14.28 8.55 -12.78
C LEU A 197 -13.66 9.42 -13.88
N GLN A 198 -12.96 8.82 -14.83
CA GLN A 198 -12.42 9.54 -15.99
C GLN A 198 -13.53 10.07 -16.90
N ALA A 199 -14.50 9.22 -17.25
CA ALA A 199 -15.57 9.61 -18.17
C ALA A 199 -16.44 10.74 -17.62
N ILE A 200 -16.80 10.71 -16.33
CA ILE A 200 -17.62 11.76 -15.71
C ILE A 200 -16.85 13.07 -15.50
N ASN A 201 -15.52 13.02 -15.40
CA ASN A 201 -14.68 14.22 -15.38
C ASN A 201 -14.58 14.85 -16.77
N ASP A 202 -14.51 14.04 -17.83
CA ASP A 202 -14.29 14.51 -19.21
C ASP A 202 -15.56 14.99 -19.91
N VAL A 203 -16.75 14.56 -19.44
CA VAL A 203 -18.03 14.93 -20.07
C VAL A 203 -18.37 16.42 -19.95
N GLY A 204 -17.86 17.11 -18.92
CA GLY A 204 -18.19 18.51 -18.65
C GLY A 204 -19.51 18.68 -17.90
N ASP A 205 -20.42 19.51 -18.42
CA ASP A 205 -21.70 19.83 -17.79
C ASP A 205 -22.79 18.80 -18.12
N LEU A 206 -23.52 18.33 -17.09
CA LEU A 206 -24.54 17.28 -17.24
C LEU A 206 -25.83 17.76 -17.91
N PHE A 207 -26.08 19.07 -17.96
CA PHE A 207 -27.25 19.65 -18.62
C PHE A 207 -27.02 19.91 -20.13
N SER A 208 -25.77 19.89 -20.59
CA SER A 208 -25.41 20.24 -21.98
C SER A 208 -25.89 21.65 -22.40
N ASP A 209 -26.08 22.54 -21.43
CA ASP A 209 -26.50 23.93 -21.60
C ASP A 209 -25.33 24.92 -21.38
N GLY A 210 -24.15 24.41 -21.03
CA GLY A 210 -22.96 25.18 -20.70
C GLY A 210 -22.94 25.69 -19.25
N SER A 211 -23.90 25.29 -18.41
CA SER A 211 -23.94 25.63 -16.99
C SER A 211 -22.84 24.89 -16.23
N LYS A 212 -21.86 25.63 -15.72
CA LYS A 212 -20.74 25.06 -14.98
C LYS A 212 -21.12 24.51 -13.59
N GLY A 213 -22.30 24.86 -13.08
CA GLY A 213 -22.82 24.32 -11.83
C GLY A 213 -23.28 22.86 -11.90
N SER A 214 -23.41 22.28 -13.11
CA SER A 214 -23.76 20.85 -13.29
C SER A 214 -22.54 19.96 -13.55
N VAL A 215 -21.33 20.51 -13.44
CA VAL A 215 -20.06 19.76 -13.60
C VAL A 215 -19.80 18.91 -12.38
N ILE A 216 -19.47 17.64 -12.59
CA ILE A 216 -19.08 16.72 -11.54
C ILE A 216 -17.57 16.80 -11.31
N HIS A 217 -17.16 16.93 -10.05
CA HIS A 217 -15.77 17.07 -9.67
C HIS A 217 -15.19 15.72 -9.21
N VAL A 218 -14.11 15.31 -9.88
CA VAL A 218 -13.35 14.09 -9.57
C VAL A 218 -11.92 14.48 -9.20
N LEU A 219 -11.36 13.81 -8.19
CA LEU A 219 -9.96 14.00 -7.80
C LEU A 219 -9.04 13.10 -8.67
N PRO A 220 -8.04 13.67 -9.36
CA PRO A 220 -7.13 12.90 -10.22
C PRO A 220 -6.30 11.86 -9.47
N ASP A 221 -6.04 12.10 -8.18
CA ASP A 221 -5.28 11.16 -7.34
C ASP A 221 -5.95 9.79 -7.24
N GLU A 222 -7.28 9.76 -7.14
CA GLU A 222 -8.07 8.53 -7.00
C GLU A 222 -8.00 7.68 -8.28
N VAL A 223 -8.08 8.34 -9.44
CA VAL A 223 -7.88 7.70 -10.76
C VAL A 223 -6.48 7.09 -10.87
N GLN A 224 -5.45 7.82 -10.41
CA GLN A 224 -4.07 7.32 -10.43
C GLN A 224 -3.87 6.14 -9.46
N GLN A 225 -4.56 6.12 -8.31
CA GLN A 225 -4.53 4.96 -7.41
C GLN A 225 -5.13 3.73 -8.08
N CYS A 226 -6.33 3.84 -8.69
CA CYS A 226 -6.92 2.75 -9.45
C CYS A 226 -5.96 2.24 -10.54
N SER A 227 -5.28 3.14 -11.25
CA SER A 227 -4.30 2.75 -12.27
C SER A 227 -3.12 1.97 -11.70
N ALA A 228 -2.56 2.41 -10.59
CA ALA A 228 -1.47 1.72 -9.92
C ALA A 228 -1.86 0.32 -9.44
N VAL A 229 -3.12 0.15 -9.00
CA VAL A 229 -3.66 -1.15 -8.60
C VAL A 229 -3.78 -2.07 -9.80
N LEU A 230 -4.41 -1.62 -10.89
CA LEU A 230 -4.61 -2.41 -12.10
C LEU A 230 -3.28 -2.90 -12.70
N ASN A 231 -2.28 -2.02 -12.78
CA ASN A 231 -0.94 -2.37 -13.27
C ASN A 231 -0.23 -3.43 -12.40
N SER A 232 -0.60 -3.54 -11.12
CA SER A 232 -0.06 -4.57 -10.21
C SER A 232 -0.92 -5.84 -10.14
N MET A 233 -2.21 -5.73 -10.48
CA MET A 233 -3.15 -6.84 -10.36
C MET A 233 -3.22 -7.69 -11.63
N LEU A 234 -3.26 -7.06 -12.80
CA LEU A 234 -3.45 -7.77 -14.07
C LEU A 234 -2.25 -8.67 -14.40
N PRO A 235 -2.48 -9.85 -15.02
CA PRO A 235 -3.73 -10.34 -15.63
C PRO A 235 -4.71 -11.05 -14.66
N ARG A 236 -4.49 -10.93 -13.34
CA ARG A 236 -5.29 -11.58 -12.31
C ARG A 236 -6.45 -10.72 -11.85
N GLU A 237 -7.58 -11.37 -11.56
CA GLU A 237 -8.81 -10.71 -11.12
C GLU A 237 -8.85 -10.47 -9.61
N SER A 238 -8.55 -11.47 -8.78
CA SER A 238 -8.61 -11.36 -7.31
C SER A 238 -7.68 -12.39 -6.63
N PHE A 239 -7.68 -12.46 -5.28
CA PHE A 239 -6.85 -13.45 -4.56
C PHE A 239 -7.24 -14.90 -4.83
N SER A 240 -8.53 -15.15 -5.06
CA SER A 240 -9.08 -16.48 -5.34
C SER A 240 -9.28 -16.77 -6.83
N LYS A 241 -9.05 -15.79 -7.71
CA LYS A 241 -9.22 -15.93 -9.17
C LYS A 241 -7.95 -15.51 -9.89
N GLU A 242 -7.17 -16.49 -10.35
CA GLU A 242 -5.93 -16.26 -11.09
C GLU A 242 -6.13 -15.49 -12.40
N THR A 243 -7.31 -15.61 -13.02
CA THR A 243 -7.80 -14.78 -14.14
C THR A 243 -9.32 -14.89 -14.23
N ASP A 244 -9.99 -13.95 -14.91
CA ASP A 244 -11.44 -13.91 -15.10
C ASP A 244 -11.79 -13.24 -16.43
N ALA A 245 -12.78 -13.76 -17.15
CA ALA A 245 -13.23 -13.21 -18.43
C ALA A 245 -13.89 -11.83 -18.29
N ALA A 246 -14.35 -11.44 -17.10
CA ALA A 246 -14.84 -10.09 -16.80
C ALA A 246 -13.79 -8.99 -17.07
N LEU A 247 -12.50 -9.35 -17.03
CA LEU A 247 -11.40 -8.44 -17.34
C LEU A 247 -11.46 -7.89 -18.77
N LEU A 248 -12.10 -8.61 -19.72
CA LEU A 248 -12.33 -8.11 -21.08
C LEU A 248 -13.11 -6.79 -21.10
N GLY A 249 -14.05 -6.61 -20.15
CA GLY A 249 -14.85 -5.40 -20.04
C GLY A 249 -14.07 -4.17 -19.54
N ILE A 250 -12.87 -4.37 -18.97
CA ILE A 250 -12.01 -3.27 -18.51
C ILE A 250 -10.82 -3.00 -19.43
N ILE A 251 -10.24 -4.02 -20.07
CA ILE A 251 -9.15 -3.81 -21.04
C ILE A 251 -9.68 -3.30 -22.39
N SER A 252 -10.97 -3.49 -22.64
CA SER A 252 -11.67 -3.09 -23.86
C SER A 252 -12.99 -2.37 -23.57
N TYR A 253 -13.92 -2.42 -24.51
CA TYR A 253 -15.26 -1.87 -24.36
C TYR A 253 -16.03 -2.54 -23.21
N PRO A 254 -16.72 -1.78 -22.34
CA PRO A 254 -16.94 -0.34 -22.43
C PRO A 254 -15.88 0.51 -21.72
N ALA A 255 -15.05 -0.03 -20.84
CA ALA A 255 -14.30 0.81 -19.90
C ALA A 255 -13.04 1.45 -20.51
N PHE A 256 -12.20 0.68 -21.20
CA PHE A 256 -10.84 1.08 -21.63
C PHE A 256 -10.01 1.64 -20.45
N ALA A 257 -9.91 0.89 -19.37
CA ALA A 257 -9.36 1.35 -18.10
C ALA A 257 -7.83 1.21 -17.97
N VAL A 258 -7.16 0.53 -18.89
CA VAL A 258 -5.72 0.22 -18.80
C VAL A 258 -4.95 0.96 -19.89
N GLU A 259 -3.97 1.80 -19.53
CA GLU A 259 -3.15 2.54 -20.49
C GLU A 259 -2.08 1.66 -21.16
N ASP A 260 -1.51 0.71 -20.42
CA ASP A 260 -0.35 -0.08 -20.87
C ASP A 260 -0.78 -1.18 -21.86
N ALA A 261 -0.33 -1.04 -23.11
CA ALA A 261 -0.64 -1.97 -24.18
C ALA A 261 -0.07 -3.38 -23.95
N GLU A 262 1.08 -3.50 -23.26
CA GLU A 262 1.70 -4.80 -22.96
C GLU A 262 0.85 -5.56 -21.94
N ILE A 263 0.38 -4.87 -20.89
CA ILE A 263 -0.51 -5.46 -19.89
C ILE A 263 -1.85 -5.85 -20.52
N VAL A 264 -2.40 -5.03 -21.42
CA VAL A 264 -3.64 -5.33 -22.17
C VAL A 264 -3.47 -6.60 -23.02
N ALA A 265 -2.37 -6.72 -23.76
CA ALA A 265 -2.07 -7.88 -24.58
C ALA A 265 -1.90 -9.14 -23.71
N LEU A 266 -1.05 -9.06 -22.67
CA LEU A 266 -0.82 -10.16 -21.73
C LEU A 266 -2.12 -10.65 -21.07
N THR A 267 -2.99 -9.71 -20.65
CA THR A 267 -4.28 -10.05 -20.04
C THR A 267 -5.20 -10.75 -21.01
N ARG A 268 -5.29 -10.27 -22.24
CA ARG A 268 -6.10 -10.88 -23.29
C ARG A 268 -5.61 -12.27 -23.65
N GLU A 269 -4.31 -12.43 -23.90
CA GLU A 269 -3.68 -13.71 -24.21
C GLU A 269 -3.93 -14.70 -23.07
N THR A 270 -3.73 -14.28 -21.81
CA THR A 270 -4.03 -15.12 -20.64
C THR A 270 -5.50 -15.58 -20.64
N ILE A 271 -6.47 -14.70 -20.89
CA ILE A 271 -7.89 -15.05 -20.95
C ILE A 271 -8.19 -16.01 -22.10
N VAL A 272 -7.64 -15.75 -23.28
CA VAL A 272 -7.85 -16.59 -24.47
C VAL A 272 -7.25 -17.98 -24.24
N ASP A 273 -6.00 -18.07 -23.79
CA ASP A 273 -5.29 -19.33 -23.58
C ASP A 273 -5.91 -20.19 -22.47
N THR A 274 -6.45 -19.55 -21.42
CA THR A 274 -6.95 -20.27 -20.25
C THR A 274 -8.47 -20.48 -20.27
N LEU A 275 -9.26 -19.52 -20.75
CA LEU A 275 -10.72 -19.52 -20.58
C LEU A 275 -11.52 -19.72 -21.88
N LEU A 276 -10.97 -19.42 -23.06
CA LEU A 276 -11.71 -19.54 -24.32
C LEU A 276 -11.95 -21.01 -24.69
N GLY A 277 -13.23 -21.36 -24.86
CA GLY A 277 -13.69 -22.64 -25.40
C GLY A 277 -14.36 -22.49 -26.77
N ARG A 278 -15.07 -23.54 -27.20
CA ARG A 278 -15.77 -23.58 -28.50
C ARG A 278 -17.00 -22.65 -28.54
N TYR A 279 -17.69 -22.50 -27.42
CA TYR A 279 -18.95 -21.75 -27.30
C TYR A 279 -18.78 -20.37 -26.63
N GLY A 280 -17.55 -20.01 -26.27
CA GLY A 280 -17.19 -18.75 -25.61
C GLY A 280 -16.24 -18.97 -24.44
N CYS A 281 -16.06 -17.95 -23.61
CA CYS A 281 -15.15 -18.08 -22.46
C CYS A 281 -15.86 -18.66 -21.24
N ARG A 282 -15.14 -19.46 -20.46
CA ARG A 282 -15.48 -19.73 -19.06
C ARG A 282 -15.37 -18.42 -18.27
N ARG A 283 -16.14 -18.25 -17.20
CA ARG A 283 -16.02 -17.04 -16.35
C ARG A 283 -14.66 -16.99 -15.65
N PHE A 284 -14.33 -18.06 -14.95
CA PHE A 284 -13.03 -18.31 -14.32
C PHE A 284 -12.87 -19.83 -14.11
N LEU A 285 -11.66 -20.30 -13.79
CA LEU A 285 -11.38 -21.73 -13.60
C LEU A 285 -12.10 -22.32 -12.39
N ARG A 286 -12.58 -23.56 -12.49
CA ARG A 286 -13.38 -24.28 -11.46
C ARG A 286 -14.65 -23.53 -11.05
N ASP A 287 -15.26 -22.83 -11.99
CA ASP A 287 -16.58 -22.23 -11.78
C ASP A 287 -17.69 -23.27 -11.87
N GLY A 288 -18.41 -23.49 -10.76
CA GLY A 288 -19.51 -24.44 -10.68
C GLY A 288 -20.85 -23.98 -11.24
N TYR A 289 -21.02 -22.69 -11.58
CA TYR A 289 -22.34 -22.15 -11.86
C TYR A 289 -23.03 -22.80 -13.07
N LYS A 290 -24.24 -23.32 -12.82
CA LYS A 290 -25.11 -24.06 -13.73
C LYS A 290 -24.45 -25.28 -14.39
N THR A 291 -23.33 -25.75 -13.85
CA THR A 291 -22.72 -27.01 -14.29
C THR A 291 -23.63 -28.19 -13.93
N ALA A 292 -23.46 -29.33 -14.59
CA ALA A 292 -24.29 -30.51 -14.32
C ALA A 292 -24.17 -31.05 -12.88
N LEU A 293 -23.10 -30.69 -12.16
CA LEU A 293 -22.82 -31.16 -10.80
C LEU A 293 -23.16 -30.13 -9.72
N GLU A 294 -23.61 -28.92 -10.07
CA GLU A 294 -23.99 -27.90 -9.09
C GLU A 294 -25.30 -28.25 -8.40
N ASP A 295 -25.34 -28.13 -7.06
CA ASP A 295 -26.59 -28.17 -6.32
C ASP A 295 -27.31 -26.82 -6.40
N SER A 296 -28.29 -26.73 -7.30
CA SER A 296 -29.11 -25.52 -7.51
C SER A 296 -29.92 -25.07 -6.28
N ASN A 297 -30.09 -25.92 -5.25
CA ASN A 297 -30.84 -25.55 -4.04
C ASN A 297 -29.99 -24.84 -2.99
N ARG A 298 -28.67 -24.76 -3.19
CA ARG A 298 -27.74 -24.18 -2.23
C ARG A 298 -27.01 -22.99 -2.81
N LEU A 299 -27.00 -21.87 -2.07
CA LEU A 299 -26.33 -20.66 -2.50
C LEU A 299 -24.80 -20.79 -2.45
N TYR A 300 -24.25 -21.45 -1.43
CA TYR A 300 -22.81 -21.52 -1.16
C TYR A 300 -22.23 -22.89 -1.50
N TYR A 301 -20.97 -22.97 -1.94
CA TYR A 301 -20.35 -24.27 -2.26
C TYR A 301 -19.79 -24.97 -1.02
N ILE A 302 -19.66 -26.30 -1.10
CA ILE A 302 -18.76 -27.02 -0.19
C ILE A 302 -17.35 -26.85 -0.71
N ASN A 303 -16.39 -26.58 0.17
CA ASN A 303 -14.98 -26.37 -0.19
C ASN A 303 -14.41 -27.41 -1.17
N ALA A 304 -14.58 -28.71 -0.90
CA ALA A 304 -14.09 -29.80 -1.76
C ALA A 304 -14.85 -29.96 -3.10
N GLU A 305 -15.90 -29.17 -3.35
CA GLU A 305 -16.72 -29.24 -4.56
C GLU A 305 -16.07 -28.55 -5.76
N LEU A 306 -15.23 -27.54 -5.53
CA LEU A 306 -14.61 -26.75 -6.61
C LEU A 306 -13.82 -27.61 -7.59
N GLN A 307 -13.04 -28.58 -7.11
CA GLN A 307 -12.33 -29.53 -7.97
C GLN A 307 -13.26 -30.33 -8.89
N LYS A 308 -14.50 -30.58 -8.47
CA LYS A 308 -15.46 -31.31 -9.31
C LYS A 308 -15.89 -30.50 -10.52
N PHE A 309 -15.76 -29.18 -10.50
CA PHE A 309 -16.12 -28.33 -11.64
C PHE A 309 -14.99 -28.17 -12.65
N GLU A 310 -13.77 -28.60 -12.30
CA GLU A 310 -12.61 -28.56 -13.18
C GLU A 310 -12.88 -29.28 -14.51
N ASN A 311 -12.62 -28.59 -15.62
CA ASN A 311 -12.78 -29.02 -17.01
C ASN A 311 -14.23 -29.25 -17.48
N ILE A 312 -15.23 -28.98 -16.64
CA ILE A 312 -16.66 -29.08 -17.02
C ILE A 312 -17.39 -27.74 -16.91
N GLU A 313 -16.66 -26.65 -16.67
CA GLU A 313 -17.22 -25.33 -16.48
C GLU A 313 -18.08 -24.91 -17.68
N CYS A 314 -19.08 -24.06 -17.42
CA CYS A 314 -19.94 -23.56 -18.48
C CYS A 314 -19.23 -22.49 -19.32
N GLU A 315 -19.49 -22.49 -20.62
CA GLU A 315 -18.93 -21.53 -21.57
C GLU A 315 -19.97 -20.45 -21.88
N TRP A 316 -19.57 -19.18 -21.87
CA TRP A 316 -20.46 -18.03 -21.99
C TRP A 316 -20.25 -17.30 -23.33
N PRO A 317 -21.25 -17.27 -24.21
CA PRO A 317 -21.17 -16.61 -25.53
C PRO A 317 -20.91 -15.11 -25.48
N VAL A 318 -21.29 -14.45 -24.37
CA VAL A 318 -21.12 -13.00 -24.18
C VAL A 318 -19.65 -12.56 -24.39
N PHE A 319 -18.69 -13.43 -24.07
CA PHE A 319 -17.27 -13.11 -24.22
C PHE A 319 -16.77 -13.18 -25.66
N LEU A 320 -17.41 -13.95 -26.54
CA LEU A 320 -17.17 -13.83 -27.98
C LEU A 320 -17.60 -12.45 -28.50
N CYS A 321 -18.70 -11.90 -27.95
CA CYS A 321 -19.10 -10.54 -28.29
C CYS A 321 -18.06 -9.51 -27.82
N TYR A 322 -17.52 -9.66 -26.60
CA TYR A 322 -16.43 -8.80 -26.12
C TYR A 322 -15.17 -8.89 -26.98
N LEU A 323 -14.70 -10.11 -27.30
CA LEU A 323 -13.52 -10.33 -28.13
C LEU A 323 -13.70 -9.77 -29.54
N MET A 324 -14.89 -9.93 -30.13
CA MET A 324 -15.20 -9.36 -31.44
C MET A 324 -15.23 -7.83 -31.42
N ILE A 325 -15.90 -7.22 -30.42
CA ILE A 325 -15.91 -5.76 -30.26
C ILE A 325 -14.48 -5.25 -30.09
N ASP A 326 -13.69 -5.93 -29.26
CA ASP A 326 -12.29 -5.61 -29.05
C ASP A 326 -11.47 -5.68 -30.35
N ALA A 327 -11.64 -6.73 -31.15
CA ALA A 327 -10.98 -6.87 -32.45
C ALA A 327 -11.37 -5.73 -33.41
N CYS A 328 -12.66 -5.35 -33.41
CA CYS A 328 -13.14 -4.18 -34.16
C CYS A 328 -12.46 -2.88 -33.70
N PHE A 329 -12.31 -2.67 -32.40
CA PHE A 329 -11.59 -1.51 -31.85
C PHE A 329 -10.08 -1.56 -32.13
N ASN A 330 -9.48 -2.73 -32.34
CA ASN A 330 -8.06 -2.85 -32.69
C ASN A 330 -7.77 -2.81 -34.20
N ASN A 331 -8.82 -2.68 -35.03
CA ASN A 331 -8.75 -2.82 -36.48
C ASN A 331 -8.21 -4.19 -36.93
N ASP A 332 -8.38 -5.22 -36.11
CA ASP A 332 -8.05 -6.61 -36.45
C ASP A 332 -9.28 -7.27 -37.06
N GLN A 333 -9.39 -7.19 -38.39
CA GLN A 333 -10.54 -7.73 -39.12
C GLN A 333 -10.54 -9.25 -39.15
N GLU A 334 -9.35 -9.89 -39.16
CA GLU A 334 -9.23 -11.35 -39.22
C GLU A 334 -9.81 -11.99 -37.96
N SER A 335 -9.38 -11.52 -36.78
CA SER A 335 -9.93 -11.99 -35.50
C SER A 335 -11.41 -11.63 -35.36
N ALA A 336 -11.83 -10.44 -35.83
CA ALA A 336 -13.24 -10.03 -35.75
C ALA A 336 -14.17 -10.95 -36.56
N ASP A 337 -13.74 -11.33 -37.77
CA ASP A 337 -14.48 -12.27 -38.63
C ASP A 337 -14.48 -13.69 -38.03
N GLU A 338 -13.35 -14.16 -37.48
CA GLU A 338 -13.26 -15.45 -36.80
C GLU A 338 -14.23 -15.55 -35.62
N TYR A 339 -14.25 -14.53 -34.74
CA TYR A 339 -15.18 -14.51 -33.60
C TYR A 339 -16.63 -14.36 -34.04
N TRP A 340 -16.89 -13.63 -35.12
CA TRP A 340 -18.23 -13.52 -35.69
C TRP A 340 -18.74 -14.86 -36.22
N ASP A 341 -17.92 -15.59 -36.97
CA ASP A 341 -18.27 -16.91 -37.49
C ASP A 341 -18.55 -17.91 -36.36
N LYS A 342 -17.67 -17.96 -35.33
CA LYS A 342 -17.90 -18.73 -34.11
C LYS A 342 -19.22 -18.36 -33.42
N LEU A 343 -19.55 -17.08 -33.36
CA LEU A 343 -20.78 -16.59 -32.75
C LEU A 343 -22.02 -17.01 -33.57
N GLN A 344 -21.96 -16.98 -34.91
CA GLN A 344 -23.06 -17.44 -35.76
C GLN A 344 -23.31 -18.95 -35.64
N GLU A 345 -22.26 -19.75 -35.43
CA GLU A 345 -22.40 -21.21 -35.25
C GLU A 345 -23.18 -21.58 -33.99
N ILE A 346 -23.06 -20.79 -32.93
CA ILE A 346 -23.66 -21.12 -31.63
C ILE A 346 -25.06 -20.51 -31.46
N ILE A 347 -25.38 -19.40 -32.12
CA ILE A 347 -26.66 -18.71 -31.97
C ILE A 347 -27.87 -19.63 -32.22
N ILE A 348 -28.90 -19.48 -31.38
CA ILE A 348 -30.11 -20.28 -31.46
C ILE A 348 -31.14 -19.58 -32.34
N ILE A 349 -31.64 -20.29 -33.35
CA ILE A 349 -32.78 -19.85 -34.16
C ILE A 349 -33.99 -20.69 -33.78
N ASP A 350 -34.88 -20.12 -32.98
CA ASP A 350 -36.12 -20.80 -32.57
C ASP A 350 -37.20 -20.67 -33.67
N LYS A 351 -37.15 -21.60 -34.64
CA LYS A 351 -38.13 -21.71 -35.73
C LYS A 351 -39.54 -22.10 -35.25
N LYS A 352 -39.71 -22.53 -34.00
CA LYS A 352 -41.01 -22.98 -33.47
C LYS A 352 -41.76 -21.86 -32.77
N ASN A 353 -41.06 -20.84 -32.27
CA ASN A 353 -41.66 -19.70 -31.62
C ASN A 353 -41.90 -18.56 -32.63
N PRO A 354 -43.17 -18.23 -32.98
CA PRO A 354 -43.47 -17.15 -33.92
C PRO A 354 -42.90 -15.79 -33.50
N LYS A 355 -42.68 -15.60 -32.18
CA LYS A 355 -42.05 -14.39 -31.65
C LYS A 355 -40.61 -14.26 -32.15
N TYR A 356 -39.85 -15.35 -32.22
CA TYR A 356 -38.40 -15.37 -32.50
C TYR A 356 -37.99 -16.05 -33.81
N GLU A 357 -38.95 -16.43 -34.66
CA GLU A 357 -38.75 -17.22 -35.89
C GLU A 357 -37.61 -16.75 -36.83
N CYS A 358 -37.28 -15.46 -36.81
CA CYS A 358 -36.21 -14.86 -37.62
C CYS A 358 -35.14 -14.13 -36.78
N CYS A 359 -35.02 -14.42 -35.49
CA CYS A 359 -34.09 -13.75 -34.58
C CYS A 359 -33.01 -14.72 -34.11
N GLY A 360 -31.75 -14.31 -34.23
CA GLY A 360 -30.65 -14.98 -33.54
C GLY A 360 -30.72 -14.70 -32.04
N LEU A 361 -30.93 -15.75 -31.24
CA LEU A 361 -30.99 -15.69 -29.79
C LEU A 361 -29.67 -16.15 -29.19
N VAL A 362 -29.06 -15.30 -28.36
CA VAL A 362 -27.86 -15.64 -27.61
C VAL A 362 -28.27 -16.16 -26.22
N PRO A 363 -27.96 -17.42 -25.87
CA PRO A 363 -28.26 -17.95 -24.54
C PRO A 363 -27.28 -17.40 -23.49
N GLU A 364 -27.63 -17.57 -22.21
CA GLU A 364 -26.76 -17.22 -21.08
C GLU A 364 -25.44 -18.01 -21.13
N LEU A 365 -25.52 -19.33 -21.33
CA LEU A 365 -24.35 -20.21 -21.34
C LEU A 365 -24.60 -21.56 -22.05
N TYR A 366 -23.51 -22.29 -22.30
CA TYR A 366 -23.49 -23.68 -22.77
C TYR A 366 -22.90 -24.60 -21.70
N ARG A 367 -23.58 -25.72 -21.43
CA ARG A 367 -23.18 -26.69 -20.39
C ARG A 367 -23.04 -28.11 -20.94
N VAL A 368 -22.16 -28.89 -20.33
CA VAL A 368 -22.10 -30.35 -20.51
C VAL A 368 -23.28 -31.00 -19.79
N THR A 369 -23.86 -32.03 -20.39
CA THR A 369 -24.94 -32.82 -19.78
C THR A 369 -24.38 -33.87 -18.82
N ILE A 370 -25.15 -34.25 -17.81
CA ILE A 370 -24.70 -35.14 -16.71
C ILE A 370 -24.13 -36.48 -17.21
N ASP A 371 -24.70 -37.04 -18.27
CA ASP A 371 -24.30 -38.28 -18.93
C ASP A 371 -22.94 -38.20 -19.64
N LYS A 372 -22.48 -36.99 -19.97
CA LYS A 372 -21.23 -36.74 -20.71
C LYS A 372 -20.09 -36.20 -19.83
N VAL A 373 -20.35 -35.95 -18.55
CA VAL A 373 -19.36 -35.37 -17.61
C VAL A 373 -18.09 -36.21 -17.50
N GLU A 374 -18.21 -37.53 -17.39
CA GLU A 374 -17.05 -38.42 -17.25
C GLU A 374 -16.19 -38.45 -18.52
N LEU A 375 -16.81 -38.39 -19.69
CA LEU A 375 -16.13 -38.36 -20.98
C LEU A 375 -15.39 -37.03 -21.19
N GLU A 376 -16.03 -35.90 -20.86
CA GLU A 376 -15.40 -34.57 -20.93
C GLU A 376 -14.18 -34.46 -20.01
N ARG A 377 -14.20 -35.11 -18.83
CA ARG A 377 -13.05 -35.12 -17.92
C ARG A 377 -11.90 -35.99 -18.41
N ALA A 378 -12.21 -37.05 -19.14
CA ALA A 378 -11.19 -37.96 -19.68
C ALA A 378 -10.45 -37.33 -20.86
N ASP A 379 -11.17 -36.58 -21.71
CA ASP A 379 -10.64 -35.83 -22.84
C ASP A 379 -11.32 -34.46 -22.94
N HIS A 380 -10.64 -33.42 -22.47
CA HIS A 380 -11.21 -32.08 -22.33
C HIS A 380 -11.51 -31.45 -23.70
N GLY A 381 -12.71 -30.89 -23.86
CA GLY A 381 -13.18 -30.28 -25.10
C GLY A 381 -13.78 -31.29 -26.10
N SER A 382 -13.90 -32.57 -25.71
CA SER A 382 -14.40 -33.62 -26.61
C SER A 382 -15.93 -33.65 -26.74
N GLN A 383 -16.68 -33.17 -25.74
CA GLN A 383 -18.14 -33.29 -25.69
C GLN A 383 -18.87 -32.04 -26.22
N GLU A 384 -19.96 -32.25 -26.95
CA GLU A 384 -20.87 -31.16 -27.31
C GLU A 384 -21.65 -30.64 -26.09
N ARG A 385 -21.77 -29.31 -26.00
CA ARG A 385 -22.49 -28.61 -24.94
C ARG A 385 -23.87 -28.17 -25.42
N ILE A 386 -24.85 -28.17 -24.52
CA ILE A 386 -26.21 -27.71 -24.81
C ILE A 386 -26.44 -26.32 -24.21
N PRO A 387 -27.28 -25.47 -24.85
CA PRO A 387 -27.64 -24.19 -24.27
C PRO A 387 -28.42 -24.37 -22.96
N ALA A 388 -28.14 -23.52 -21.98
CA ALA A 388 -28.83 -23.48 -20.69
C ALA A 388 -28.92 -22.06 -20.13
N GLY A 389 -29.79 -21.87 -19.13
CA GLY A 389 -30.09 -20.55 -18.57
C GLY A 389 -31.12 -19.76 -19.39
N VAL A 390 -31.15 -18.45 -19.19
CA VAL A 390 -32.11 -17.56 -19.88
C VAL A 390 -31.74 -17.45 -21.37
N THR A 391 -32.74 -17.54 -22.25
CA THR A 391 -32.56 -17.39 -23.70
C THR A 391 -33.74 -16.61 -24.30
N PRO A 392 -33.52 -15.42 -24.90
CA PRO A 392 -32.25 -14.70 -25.01
C PRO A 392 -31.78 -14.13 -23.66
N PHE A 393 -30.48 -14.18 -23.39
CA PHE A 393 -29.91 -13.51 -22.23
C PHE A 393 -29.69 -12.03 -22.53
N LEU A 394 -30.32 -11.13 -21.77
CA LEU A 394 -30.42 -9.70 -22.11
C LEU A 394 -29.06 -9.04 -22.31
N TRP A 395 -28.08 -9.31 -21.45
CA TRP A 395 -26.73 -8.76 -21.57
C TRP A 395 -26.04 -9.25 -22.85
N ALA A 396 -26.00 -10.56 -23.09
CA ALA A 396 -25.36 -11.12 -24.28
C ALA A 396 -26.07 -10.69 -25.57
N GLN A 397 -27.40 -10.67 -25.57
CA GLN A 397 -28.21 -10.22 -26.70
C GLN A 397 -27.95 -8.74 -27.03
N SER A 398 -27.77 -7.90 -26.01
CA SER A 398 -27.46 -6.48 -26.19
C SER A 398 -26.12 -6.27 -26.88
N LEU A 399 -25.07 -6.98 -26.43
CA LEU A 399 -23.76 -6.91 -27.06
C LEU A 399 -23.76 -7.52 -28.47
N TYR A 400 -24.51 -8.59 -28.71
CA TYR A 400 -24.68 -9.16 -30.05
C TYR A 400 -25.29 -8.17 -31.05
N ILE A 401 -26.24 -7.34 -30.62
CA ILE A 401 -26.79 -6.27 -31.46
C ILE A 401 -25.70 -5.25 -31.81
N VAL A 402 -24.87 -4.84 -30.84
CA VAL A 402 -23.74 -3.95 -31.09
C VAL A 402 -22.72 -4.59 -32.05
N CYS A 403 -22.36 -5.85 -31.84
CA CYS A 403 -21.52 -6.64 -32.74
C CYS A 403 -22.06 -6.66 -34.17
N SER A 404 -23.36 -6.92 -34.34
CA SER A 404 -24.02 -6.95 -35.64
C SER A 404 -23.95 -5.60 -36.36
N LEU A 405 -24.16 -4.50 -35.63
CA LEU A 405 -24.05 -3.14 -36.17
C LEU A 405 -22.60 -2.79 -36.60
N LEU A 406 -21.61 -3.23 -35.84
CA LEU A 406 -20.18 -3.03 -36.14
C LEU A 406 -19.74 -3.87 -37.34
N HIS A 407 -20.04 -5.17 -37.36
CA HIS A 407 -19.65 -6.08 -38.45
C HIS A 407 -20.25 -5.66 -39.80
N HIS A 408 -21.52 -5.29 -39.83
CA HIS A 408 -22.17 -4.77 -41.03
C HIS A 408 -21.87 -3.29 -41.32
N ARG A 409 -20.99 -2.65 -40.54
CA ARG A 409 -20.53 -1.26 -40.72
C ARG A 409 -21.61 -0.19 -40.68
N PHE A 410 -22.76 -0.49 -40.06
CA PHE A 410 -23.78 0.51 -39.74
C PHE A 410 -23.31 1.47 -38.64
N LEU A 411 -22.38 1.00 -37.80
CA LEU A 411 -21.77 1.73 -36.71
C LEU A 411 -20.25 1.64 -36.82
N THR A 412 -19.54 2.72 -36.49
CA THR A 412 -18.08 2.69 -36.34
C THR A 412 -17.69 2.67 -34.87
N PRO A 413 -16.53 2.10 -34.48
CA PRO A 413 -16.11 2.05 -33.08
C PRO A 413 -16.02 3.44 -32.41
N SER A 414 -15.71 4.50 -33.16
CA SER A 414 -15.72 5.89 -32.69
C SER A 414 -17.11 6.40 -32.25
N GLU A 415 -18.19 5.79 -32.73
CA GLU A 415 -19.55 6.25 -32.44
C GLU A 415 -20.09 5.74 -31.10
N ILE A 416 -19.54 4.63 -30.62
CA ILE A 416 -19.81 4.04 -29.30
C ILE A 416 -18.77 4.44 -28.25
N ASP A 417 -17.79 5.25 -28.62
CA ASP A 417 -16.82 5.91 -27.74
C ASP A 417 -16.78 7.43 -28.01
N PRO A 418 -17.85 8.17 -27.69
CA PRO A 418 -17.96 9.61 -28.00
C PRO A 418 -16.92 10.46 -27.26
N LEU A 419 -16.41 9.99 -26.12
CA LEU A 419 -15.35 10.64 -25.35
C LEU A 419 -13.95 10.28 -25.89
N SER A 420 -13.85 9.45 -26.93
CA SER A 420 -12.60 9.00 -27.54
C SER A 420 -11.59 8.46 -26.53
N ARG A 421 -12.07 7.76 -25.49
CA ARG A 421 -11.23 7.26 -24.38
C ARG A 421 -10.14 6.33 -24.89
N ARG A 422 -10.44 5.49 -25.89
CA ARG A 422 -9.42 4.60 -26.49
C ARG A 422 -8.24 5.39 -27.08
N LEU A 423 -8.52 6.52 -27.75
CA LEU A 423 -7.48 7.33 -28.40
C LEU A 423 -6.67 8.13 -27.39
N ALA A 424 -7.34 8.64 -26.34
CA ALA A 424 -6.68 9.34 -25.24
C ALA A 424 -5.59 8.50 -24.56
N LEU A 425 -5.74 7.17 -24.53
CA LEU A 425 -4.74 6.24 -23.98
C LEU A 425 -3.53 6.02 -24.90
N ARG A 426 -3.71 6.13 -26.23
CA ARG A 426 -2.65 5.86 -27.23
C ARG A 426 -1.78 7.08 -27.53
N GLU A 427 -2.27 8.28 -27.24
CA GLU A 427 -1.48 9.51 -27.39
C GLU A 427 -0.54 9.66 -26.19
N ALA A 428 0.67 9.10 -26.30
CA ALA A 428 1.74 9.34 -25.35
C ALA A 428 2.09 10.84 -25.31
N ARG A 429 1.51 11.57 -24.35
CA ARG A 429 1.84 12.98 -24.12
C ARG A 429 3.29 13.05 -23.64
N PRO A 430 4.13 13.94 -24.21
CA PRO A 430 5.50 14.08 -23.75
C PRO A 430 5.51 14.49 -22.27
N PRO A 431 6.43 13.95 -21.45
CA PRO A 431 6.48 14.21 -20.02
C PRO A 431 6.48 15.71 -19.74
N CYS A 432 5.54 16.14 -18.91
CA CYS A 432 5.38 17.55 -18.59
C CYS A 432 6.37 17.96 -17.49
N GLU A 433 7.11 19.04 -17.72
CA GLU A 433 7.95 19.64 -16.69
C GLU A 433 7.11 20.09 -15.49
N VAL A 434 7.56 19.79 -14.27
CA VAL A 434 6.89 20.22 -13.05
C VAL A 434 7.31 21.64 -12.69
N GLN A 435 6.35 22.55 -12.55
CA GLN A 435 6.59 23.94 -12.19
C GLN A 435 6.67 24.06 -10.68
N VAL A 436 7.78 24.55 -10.15
CA VAL A 436 8.01 24.66 -8.71
C VAL A 436 8.17 26.13 -8.33
N VAL A 437 7.36 26.58 -7.37
CA VAL A 437 7.46 27.91 -6.76
C VAL A 437 7.95 27.72 -5.34
N ILE A 438 9.07 28.38 -4.99
CA ILE A 438 9.63 28.35 -3.64
C ILE A 438 9.41 29.72 -3.02
N LEU A 439 8.79 29.73 -1.84
CA LEU A 439 8.47 30.95 -1.10
C LEU A 439 9.19 30.96 0.24
N ALA A 440 9.66 32.13 0.64
CA ALA A 440 10.18 32.34 1.99
C ALA A 440 9.03 32.72 2.94
N GLU A 441 8.97 32.08 4.10
CA GLU A 441 8.00 32.41 5.15
C GLU A 441 8.31 33.76 5.80
N THR A 442 9.59 34.07 6.00
CA THR A 442 10.06 35.28 6.70
C THR A 442 11.19 35.95 5.92
N LEU A 443 11.45 37.24 6.23
CA LEU A 443 12.53 38.00 5.61
C LEU A 443 13.91 37.38 5.90
N ASP A 444 14.12 36.87 7.11
CA ASP A 444 15.36 36.17 7.50
C ASP A 444 15.66 34.99 6.55
N VAL A 445 14.65 34.16 6.29
CA VAL A 445 14.76 33.01 5.37
C VAL A 445 15.06 33.47 3.95
N LYS A 446 14.42 34.54 3.48
CA LYS A 446 14.68 35.10 2.16
C LYS A 446 16.13 35.55 2.03
N MET A 447 16.65 36.28 3.01
CA MET A 447 18.06 36.73 3.02
C MET A 447 19.02 35.54 2.96
N GLU A 448 18.79 34.51 3.77
CA GLU A 448 19.62 33.31 3.82
C GLU A 448 19.62 32.49 2.52
N LEU A 449 18.47 32.42 1.83
CA LEU A 449 18.36 31.79 0.51
C LEU A 449 19.07 32.62 -0.58
N VAL A 450 18.93 33.95 -0.54
CA VAL A 450 19.60 34.87 -1.47
C VAL A 450 21.12 34.81 -1.34
N GLU A 451 21.65 34.73 -0.11
CA GLU A 451 23.08 34.51 0.16
C GLU A 451 23.62 33.23 -0.51
N ASN A 452 22.77 32.24 -0.72
CA ASN A 452 23.10 30.98 -1.38
C ASN A 452 22.75 30.97 -2.88
N GLU A 453 22.63 32.15 -3.48
CA GLU A 453 22.29 32.40 -4.89
C GLU A 453 20.88 31.93 -5.28
N MET A 454 19.92 31.96 -4.36
CA MET A 454 18.53 31.57 -4.63
C MET A 454 17.59 32.75 -4.44
N ASP A 455 17.10 33.31 -5.55
CA ASP A 455 16.13 34.39 -5.55
C ASP A 455 14.71 33.82 -5.37
N VAL A 456 14.03 34.20 -4.29
CA VAL A 456 12.70 33.71 -3.91
C VAL A 456 11.82 34.85 -3.40
N GLN A 457 10.52 34.74 -3.62
CA GLN A 457 9.53 35.70 -3.12
C GLN A 457 9.17 35.44 -1.65
N LEU A 458 8.91 36.51 -0.91
CA LEU A 458 8.30 36.44 0.42
C LEU A 458 6.79 36.16 0.25
N LEU A 459 6.16 35.46 1.20
CA LEU A 459 4.72 35.16 1.14
C LEU A 459 3.83 36.43 1.00
N SER A 460 4.29 37.58 1.48
CA SER A 460 3.58 38.87 1.35
C SER A 460 3.85 39.61 0.02
N GLU A 461 4.85 39.18 -0.76
CA GLU A 461 5.19 39.78 -2.06
C GLU A 461 4.41 39.12 -3.23
N VAL A 462 3.68 38.05 -2.96
CA VAL A 462 2.82 37.38 -3.93
C VAL A 462 1.64 38.30 -4.32
N ASP A 463 1.33 38.37 -5.62
CA ASP A 463 0.23 39.19 -6.15
C ASP A 463 -1.10 38.83 -5.44
N PRO A 464 -1.87 39.83 -4.94
CA PRO A 464 -3.13 39.62 -4.23
C PRO A 464 -4.19 38.79 -4.98
N VAL A 465 -4.08 38.66 -6.30
CA VAL A 465 -4.93 37.79 -7.12
C VAL A 465 -4.72 36.31 -6.79
N PHE A 466 -3.50 35.93 -6.35
CA PHE A 466 -3.17 34.58 -5.90
C PHE A 466 -3.32 34.44 -4.39
N CYS A 467 -4.03 33.39 -3.97
CA CYS A 467 -4.19 33.02 -2.57
C CYS A 467 -3.52 31.66 -2.33
N ILE A 468 -2.58 31.60 -1.40
CA ILE A 468 -1.92 30.34 -1.03
C ILE A 468 -2.59 29.82 0.24
N GLN A 469 -3.08 28.59 0.19
CA GLN A 469 -3.84 27.96 1.27
C GLN A 469 -3.30 26.55 1.56
N PRO A 470 -3.44 26.02 2.78
CA PRO A 470 -3.11 24.64 3.05
C PRO A 470 -4.13 23.66 2.42
N ALA A 471 -3.72 22.41 2.21
CA ALA A 471 -4.61 21.35 1.73
C ALA A 471 -5.85 21.13 2.63
N SER A 472 -5.76 21.40 3.93
CA SER A 472 -6.88 21.34 4.87
C SER A 472 -8.05 22.26 4.47
N SER A 473 -7.76 23.46 3.97
CA SER A 473 -8.75 24.38 3.44
C SER A 473 -9.44 23.80 2.21
N PHE A 474 -8.70 23.12 1.34
CA PHE A 474 -9.29 22.48 0.17
C PHE A 474 -10.25 21.33 0.55
N ALA A 475 -9.95 20.57 1.61
CA ALA A 475 -10.84 19.51 2.09
C ALA A 475 -12.19 20.05 2.54
N ARG A 476 -12.20 21.20 3.24
CA ARG A 476 -13.44 21.91 3.62
C ARG A 476 -14.24 22.40 2.41
N ILE A 477 -13.54 22.87 1.37
CA ILE A 477 -14.17 23.32 0.12
C ILE A 477 -14.85 22.14 -0.58
N LEU A 478 -14.14 21.02 -0.76
CA LEU A 478 -14.67 19.82 -1.39
C LEU A 478 -15.81 19.18 -0.58
N ALA A 479 -15.80 19.28 0.75
CA ALA A 479 -16.87 18.75 1.59
C ALA A 479 -18.23 19.41 1.32
N ARG A 480 -18.25 20.67 0.87
CA ARG A 480 -19.49 21.36 0.47
C ARG A 480 -19.98 20.95 -0.92
N ILE A 481 -19.11 20.40 -1.76
CA ILE A 481 -19.50 19.92 -3.10
C ILE A 481 -20.36 18.66 -2.93
N GLY A 482 -21.53 18.64 -3.56
CA GLY A 482 -22.51 17.57 -3.42
C GLY A 482 -23.31 17.60 -2.11
N ALA A 483 -23.13 18.59 -1.23
CA ALA A 483 -24.01 18.77 -0.08
C ALA A 483 -25.41 19.17 -0.56
N CYS A 484 -26.45 18.52 -0.03
CA CYS A 484 -27.84 18.79 -0.40
C CYS A 484 -28.77 18.55 0.80
N GLU A 485 -29.35 19.62 1.33
CA GLU A 485 -30.25 19.58 2.48
C GLU A 485 -31.53 18.79 2.19
N LYS A 486 -32.10 18.90 0.99
CA LYS A 486 -33.33 18.17 0.61
C LYS A 486 -33.15 16.66 0.63
N LEU A 487 -31.95 16.19 0.30
CA LEU A 487 -31.60 14.78 0.22
C LEU A 487 -30.84 14.27 1.45
N ASN A 488 -30.64 15.12 2.48
CA ASN A 488 -29.81 14.84 3.66
C ASN A 488 -28.38 14.36 3.32
N LEU A 489 -27.80 14.89 2.22
CA LEU A 489 -26.44 14.55 1.80
C LEU A 489 -25.43 15.56 2.32
N SER A 490 -24.38 15.08 2.99
CA SER A 490 -23.35 15.93 3.60
C SER A 490 -22.22 16.36 2.67
N GLY A 491 -22.15 15.81 1.44
CA GLY A 491 -21.03 15.99 0.51
C GLY A 491 -19.83 15.08 0.80
N ARG A 492 -18.60 15.51 0.47
CA ARG A 492 -17.38 14.69 0.65
C ARG A 492 -16.97 14.60 2.13
N PRO A 493 -16.65 13.41 2.66
CA PRO A 493 -16.13 13.28 4.04
C PRO A 493 -14.80 14.03 4.27
N LEU A 494 -14.67 14.70 5.42
CA LEU A 494 -13.50 15.53 5.78
C LEU A 494 -12.26 14.73 6.20
N ASP A 495 -12.44 13.47 6.59
CA ASP A 495 -11.37 12.54 6.98
C ASP A 495 -10.59 12.00 5.76
N ARG A 496 -11.08 12.25 4.54
CA ARG A 496 -10.41 11.83 3.32
C ARG A 496 -9.35 12.84 2.90
N ASP A 497 -8.11 12.37 2.88
CA ASP A 497 -6.96 13.14 2.43
C ASP A 497 -7.13 13.69 1.01
N ILE A 498 -6.35 14.73 0.72
CA ILE A 498 -6.26 15.32 -0.61
C ILE A 498 -4.89 14.99 -1.16
N GLY A 499 -4.89 14.30 -2.30
CA GLY A 499 -3.66 13.91 -2.94
C GLY A 499 -2.91 15.07 -3.60
N LEU A 500 -1.70 14.74 -4.05
CA LEU A 500 -0.74 15.69 -4.58
C LEU A 500 -1.15 16.23 -5.96
N LEU A 501 -1.74 15.39 -6.81
CA LEU A 501 -2.16 15.81 -8.15
C LEU A 501 -3.27 16.87 -8.05
N SER A 502 -4.16 16.71 -7.07
CA SER A 502 -5.22 17.66 -6.78
C SER A 502 -4.69 18.99 -6.23
N THR A 503 -3.62 18.99 -5.44
CA THR A 503 -3.01 20.24 -4.93
C THR A 503 -2.10 20.92 -5.96
N SER A 504 -1.62 20.18 -6.97
CA SER A 504 -0.65 20.67 -7.95
C SER A 504 -1.24 21.45 -9.14
N LYS A 505 -2.40 22.10 -8.95
CA LYS A 505 -3.08 22.92 -9.96
C LYS A 505 -3.64 24.21 -9.37
N LEU A 506 -3.94 25.16 -10.24
CA LEU A 506 -4.55 26.42 -9.88
C LEU A 506 -6.07 26.28 -9.84
N TYR A 507 -6.71 26.80 -8.80
CA TYR A 507 -8.17 26.81 -8.69
C TYR A 507 -8.72 28.22 -8.84
N HIS A 508 -9.72 28.39 -9.70
CA HIS A 508 -10.42 29.66 -9.85
C HIS A 508 -11.69 29.65 -9.01
N LEU A 509 -11.72 30.45 -7.93
CA LEU A 509 -12.84 30.61 -7.01
C LEU A 509 -13.23 32.10 -6.93
N GLY A 510 -14.42 32.43 -7.46
CA GLY A 510 -14.83 33.83 -7.59
C GLY A 510 -13.85 34.62 -8.44
N ASP A 511 -13.34 35.73 -7.91
CA ASP A 511 -12.34 36.60 -8.56
C ASP A 511 -10.89 36.28 -8.19
N LYS A 512 -10.65 35.21 -7.42
CA LYS A 512 -9.31 34.83 -6.92
C LYS A 512 -8.85 33.50 -7.49
N PHE A 513 -7.53 33.38 -7.65
CA PHE A 513 -6.88 32.12 -7.97
C PHE A 513 -6.22 31.54 -6.72
N VAL A 514 -6.60 30.33 -6.34
CA VAL A 514 -6.11 29.65 -5.14
C VAL A 514 -5.15 28.55 -5.53
N VAL A 515 -3.98 28.49 -4.88
CA VAL A 515 -3.06 27.36 -4.93
C VAL A 515 -2.99 26.73 -3.56
N PHE A 516 -3.08 25.40 -3.51
CA PHE A 516 -3.00 24.67 -2.27
C PHE A 516 -1.60 24.10 -2.07
N THR A 517 -0.99 24.33 -0.91
CA THR A 517 0.30 23.70 -0.59
C THR A 517 0.11 22.20 -0.38
N PRO A 518 1.05 21.35 -0.83
CA PRO A 518 1.00 19.91 -0.60
C PRO A 518 0.82 19.54 0.88
N GLN A 519 0.12 18.44 1.16
CA GLN A 519 -0.22 18.04 2.52
C GLN A 519 1.01 17.76 3.41
N PHE A 520 2.09 17.21 2.84
CA PHE A 520 3.34 16.94 3.59
C PHE A 520 4.04 18.21 4.10
N MET A 521 3.65 19.41 3.62
CA MET A 521 4.16 20.68 4.13
C MET A 521 3.55 21.06 5.49
N ASP A 522 2.43 20.45 5.87
CA ASP A 522 1.77 20.67 7.16
C ASP A 522 2.45 19.85 8.27
N ARG A 523 3.46 20.45 8.92
CA ARG A 523 4.27 19.77 9.94
C ARG A 523 3.47 19.39 11.19
N LEU A 524 2.35 20.05 11.46
CA LEU A 524 1.53 19.77 12.65
C LEU A 524 0.78 18.43 12.52
N ARG A 525 0.65 17.91 11.30
CA ARG A 525 -0.03 16.63 11.02
C ARG A 525 0.83 15.41 11.31
N SER A 526 2.14 15.50 11.13
CA SER A 526 3.02 14.32 11.17
C SER A 526 4.40 14.67 11.70
N HIS A 527 4.81 14.01 12.79
CA HIS A 527 6.16 14.22 13.37
C HIS A 527 7.28 13.78 12.42
N LEU A 528 6.98 12.94 11.43
CA LEU A 528 7.93 12.54 10.39
C LEU A 528 8.50 13.75 9.64
N MET A 529 7.68 14.80 9.45
CA MET A 529 8.06 16.00 8.70
C MET A 529 9.02 16.93 9.48
N TYR A 530 9.28 16.66 10.76
CA TYR A 530 10.31 17.35 11.54
C TYR A 530 11.74 16.84 11.23
N ASP A 531 11.88 15.64 10.65
CA ASP A 531 13.16 15.20 10.08
C ASP A 531 13.33 15.81 8.69
N ILE A 532 14.19 16.84 8.61
CA ILE A 532 14.47 17.55 7.35
C ILE A 532 14.86 16.59 6.22
N ARG A 533 15.54 15.48 6.51
CA ARG A 533 15.95 14.54 5.46
C ARG A 533 14.77 13.76 4.90
N ILE A 534 13.80 13.36 5.74
CA ILE A 534 12.53 12.81 5.25
C ILE A 534 11.80 13.87 4.43
N LEU A 535 11.69 15.10 4.93
CA LEU A 535 10.98 16.15 4.21
C LEU A 535 11.59 16.41 2.81
N MET A 536 12.91 16.43 2.69
CA MET A 536 13.59 16.60 1.39
C MET A 536 13.49 15.36 0.49
N ASP A 537 13.46 14.17 1.08
CA ASP A 537 13.21 12.91 0.36
C ASP A 537 11.77 12.83 -0.16
N GLU A 538 10.80 13.30 0.62
CA GLU A 538 9.41 13.48 0.18
C GLU A 538 9.31 14.53 -0.92
N TRP A 539 9.98 15.69 -0.82
CA TRP A 539 10.02 16.66 -1.93
C TRP A 539 10.50 16.01 -3.23
N THR A 540 11.57 15.21 -3.14
CA THR A 540 12.14 14.51 -4.29
C THR A 540 11.17 13.47 -4.86
N SER A 541 10.61 12.62 -3.99
CA SER A 541 9.72 11.51 -4.36
C SER A 541 8.38 11.99 -4.91
N GLU A 542 7.83 13.05 -4.32
CA GLU A 542 6.54 13.62 -4.69
C GLU A 542 6.63 14.42 -6.00
N LEU A 543 7.72 15.17 -6.24
CA LEU A 543 7.96 15.78 -7.56
C LEU A 543 8.15 14.73 -8.65
N HIS A 544 8.86 13.63 -8.35
CA HIS A 544 8.97 12.49 -9.26
C HIS A 544 7.62 11.84 -9.55
N TYR A 545 6.80 11.66 -8.52
CA TYR A 545 5.45 11.12 -8.67
C TYR A 545 4.57 12.01 -9.58
N ILE A 546 4.56 13.34 -9.38
CA ILE A 546 3.83 14.26 -10.27
C ILE A 546 4.34 14.10 -11.70
N TYR A 547 5.66 14.15 -11.90
CA TYR A 547 6.25 14.06 -13.23
C TYR A 547 5.82 12.80 -14.01
N ASN A 548 5.74 11.65 -13.34
CA ASN A 548 5.31 10.39 -13.95
C ASN A 548 3.79 10.28 -14.11
N ALA A 549 3.01 10.78 -13.14
CA ALA A 549 1.56 10.56 -13.07
C ALA A 549 0.71 11.67 -13.73
N TRP A 550 1.28 12.85 -13.98
CA TRP A 550 0.49 13.98 -14.49
C TRP A 550 -0.12 13.70 -15.86
N ASN A 551 0.65 13.07 -16.76
CA ASN A 551 0.19 12.77 -18.10
C ASN A 551 -0.79 11.59 -18.14
N SER A 552 -0.63 10.59 -17.26
CA SER A 552 -1.53 9.42 -17.21
C SER A 552 -2.95 9.78 -16.74
N THR A 553 -3.12 10.89 -16.02
CA THR A 553 -4.42 11.33 -15.50
C THR A 553 -5.21 12.21 -16.49
N GLY A 554 -4.72 12.41 -17.72
CA GLY A 554 -5.44 13.16 -18.76
C GLY A 554 -5.51 14.68 -18.55
N LEU A 555 -4.92 15.20 -17.45
CA LEU A 555 -4.95 16.62 -17.10
C LEU A 555 -4.30 17.49 -18.19
N SER A 556 -4.93 18.65 -18.46
CA SER A 556 -4.43 19.65 -19.40
C SER A 556 -3.66 20.74 -18.66
N GLY A 557 -2.59 21.25 -19.28
CA GLY A 557 -1.68 22.24 -18.67
C GLY A 557 -0.58 21.60 -17.81
N ARG A 558 0.33 22.45 -17.32
CA ARG A 558 1.48 22.01 -16.52
C ARG A 558 1.16 21.99 -15.01
N PRO A 559 1.70 21.05 -14.23
CA PRO A 559 1.51 21.05 -12.78
C PRO A 559 2.31 22.17 -12.11
N ILE A 560 1.72 22.81 -11.10
CA ILE A 560 2.39 23.80 -10.25
C ILE A 560 2.45 23.31 -8.81
N VAL A 561 3.62 23.39 -8.18
CA VAL A 561 3.82 23.02 -6.77
C VAL A 561 4.39 24.22 -6.03
N VAL A 562 3.73 24.62 -4.94
CA VAL A 562 4.19 25.71 -4.08
C VAL A 562 4.79 25.12 -2.80
N LEU A 563 6.06 25.40 -2.56
CA LEU A 563 6.82 24.95 -1.39
C LEU A 563 7.25 26.16 -0.56
N VAL A 564 6.87 26.17 0.72
CA VAL A 564 7.20 27.26 1.66
C VAL A 564 8.38 26.85 2.54
N VAL A 565 9.46 27.63 2.52
CA VAL A 565 10.64 27.42 3.36
C VAL A 565 10.47 28.19 4.66
N SER A 566 10.51 27.46 5.77
CA SER A 566 10.42 28.03 7.13
C SER A 566 11.77 28.25 7.76
N LYS A 567 11.82 29.13 8.76
CA LYS A 567 13.05 29.42 9.54
C LYS A 567 13.66 28.14 10.14
N ASN A 568 12.86 27.25 10.69
CA ASN A 568 13.30 26.01 11.35
C ASN A 568 13.97 25.00 10.39
N MET A 569 13.80 25.15 9.07
CA MET A 569 14.49 24.33 8.08
C MET A 569 15.94 24.75 7.87
N LEU A 570 16.26 26.01 8.16
CA LEU A 570 17.57 26.62 7.92
C LEU A 570 18.33 26.94 9.21
N GLN A 571 17.63 27.04 10.36
CA GLN A 571 18.24 27.30 11.65
C GLN A 571 19.34 26.27 11.99
N SER A 572 20.53 26.78 12.25
CA SER A 572 21.62 26.06 12.87
C SER A 572 21.78 26.55 14.31
N ASP A 573 21.29 25.80 15.28
CA ASP A 573 21.66 26.05 16.68
C ASP A 573 23.17 25.77 16.84
N GLU A 574 23.95 26.83 17.05
CA GLU A 574 25.42 26.80 17.13
C GLU A 574 25.97 26.37 18.50
N THR A 575 25.11 25.94 19.42
CA THR A 575 25.47 25.81 20.84
C THR A 575 26.22 24.52 21.22
N THR A 576 26.48 23.58 20.29
CA THR A 576 27.31 22.37 20.56
C THR A 576 28.07 21.85 19.33
N LEU A 577 29.28 21.31 19.52
CA LEU A 577 30.17 20.79 18.46
C LEU A 577 29.62 19.57 17.68
N GLN A 578 28.79 18.73 18.29
CA GLN A 578 28.12 17.60 17.60
C GLN A 578 26.85 18.05 16.86
N THR A 579 26.10 18.99 17.44
CA THR A 579 24.89 19.59 16.86
C THR A 579 25.22 20.50 15.67
N SER A 580 26.39 21.17 15.67
CA SER A 580 26.82 22.01 14.56
C SER A 580 27.06 21.23 13.26
N VAL A 581 27.56 19.99 13.35
CA VAL A 581 27.77 19.12 12.16
C VAL A 581 26.45 18.61 11.61
N LEU A 582 25.52 18.18 12.47
CA LEU A 582 24.18 17.72 12.07
C LEU A 582 23.34 18.86 11.49
N ASN A 583 23.34 20.02 12.16
CA ASN A 583 22.62 21.23 11.71
C ASN A 583 23.21 21.78 10.40
N ARG A 584 24.54 21.79 10.26
CA ARG A 584 25.20 22.18 9.00
C ARG A 584 24.87 21.19 7.87
N ARG A 585 24.80 19.88 8.15
CA ARG A 585 24.35 18.87 7.17
C ARG A 585 22.89 19.08 6.78
N GLN A 586 22.00 19.41 7.72
CA GLN A 586 20.58 19.63 7.45
C GLN A 586 20.33 20.88 6.59
N LYS A 587 20.90 22.03 6.98
CA LYS A 587 20.88 23.25 6.16
C LYS A 587 21.45 22.97 4.76
N SER A 588 22.59 22.28 4.68
CA SER A 588 23.18 21.86 3.40
C SER A 588 22.25 20.94 2.58
N THR A 589 21.46 20.08 3.24
CA THR A 589 20.49 19.20 2.57
C THR A 589 19.34 20.01 1.95
N VAL A 590 18.79 20.99 2.68
CA VAL A 590 17.75 21.89 2.16
C VAL A 590 18.28 22.70 1.00
N LEU A 591 19.40 23.40 1.19
CA LEU A 591 20.03 24.23 0.16
C LEU A 591 20.42 23.39 -1.06
N GLY A 592 20.96 22.18 -0.85
CA GLY A 592 21.32 21.25 -1.92
C GLY A 592 20.11 20.77 -2.72
N THR A 593 18.98 20.51 -2.06
CA THR A 593 17.73 20.11 -2.71
C THR A 593 17.16 21.27 -3.54
N ILE A 594 17.12 22.48 -2.99
CA ILE A 594 16.66 23.66 -3.74
C ILE A 594 17.58 23.97 -4.92
N LYS A 595 18.90 23.83 -4.77
CA LYS A 595 19.85 23.97 -5.89
C LYS A 595 19.61 22.93 -6.98
N LYS A 596 19.29 21.67 -6.65
CA LYS A 596 18.89 20.65 -7.64
C LYS A 596 17.62 21.06 -8.39
N ILE A 597 16.62 21.59 -7.67
CA ILE A 597 15.39 22.11 -8.30
C ILE A 597 15.72 23.29 -9.24
N LYS A 598 16.55 24.25 -8.80
CA LYS A 598 17.00 25.37 -9.63
C LYS A 598 17.75 24.93 -10.89
N ASN A 599 18.55 23.86 -10.79
CA ASN A 599 19.29 23.29 -11.92
C ASN A 599 18.39 22.52 -12.93
N GLY A 600 17.12 22.29 -12.60
CA GLY A 600 16.11 21.78 -13.51
C GLY A 600 15.89 20.27 -13.49
N TYR A 601 16.54 19.53 -12.60
CA TYR A 601 16.35 18.08 -12.47
C TYR A 601 16.50 17.60 -11.02
N ILE A 602 15.53 16.83 -10.54
CA ILE A 602 15.53 16.26 -9.19
C ILE A 602 14.86 14.89 -9.17
N GLY A 603 15.55 13.87 -8.66
CA GLY A 603 14.95 12.55 -8.41
C GLY A 603 14.32 11.85 -9.62
N GLY A 604 14.79 12.12 -10.84
CA GLY A 604 14.14 11.58 -12.05
C GLY A 604 13.15 12.53 -12.72
N ALA A 605 12.74 13.61 -12.06
CA ALA A 605 11.82 14.61 -12.59
C ALA A 605 12.52 15.81 -13.19
N ARG A 606 12.02 16.25 -14.35
CA ARG A 606 12.38 17.54 -14.94
C ARG A 606 11.52 18.64 -14.32
N VAL A 607 12.17 19.64 -13.74
CA VAL A 607 11.51 20.70 -12.95
C VAL A 607 11.91 22.08 -13.44
N VAL A 608 11.06 23.07 -13.24
CA VAL A 608 11.33 24.48 -13.58
C VAL A 608 10.97 25.34 -12.38
N MET A 609 11.92 26.12 -11.88
CA MET A 609 11.73 27.03 -10.75
C MET A 609 11.58 28.48 -11.22
N LYS A 610 10.44 29.13 -10.90
CA LYS A 610 10.15 30.56 -11.15
C LYS A 610 9.11 31.10 -10.16
N ASN A 611 8.75 32.37 -10.31
CA ASN A 611 7.67 33.00 -9.55
C ASN A 611 6.30 32.54 -10.04
N ILE A 612 5.29 32.61 -9.16
CA ILE A 612 3.93 32.16 -9.46
C ILE A 612 3.30 32.88 -10.66
N SER A 613 3.58 34.19 -10.81
CA SER A 613 3.08 35.02 -11.91
C SER A 613 3.59 34.57 -13.27
N ASP A 614 4.80 33.98 -13.33
CA ASP A 614 5.42 33.54 -14.59
C ASP A 614 4.77 32.27 -15.13
N PHE A 615 4.17 31.46 -14.26
CA PHE A 615 3.58 30.17 -14.63
C PHE A 615 2.10 30.27 -15.04
N PHE A 616 1.39 31.33 -14.64
CA PHE A 616 -0.05 31.51 -14.82
C PHE A 616 -0.61 31.14 -16.21
N ARG A 617 0.13 31.42 -17.29
CA ARG A 617 -0.30 31.14 -18.67
C ARG A 617 -0.19 29.67 -19.09
N THR A 618 0.56 28.87 -18.34
CA THR A 618 0.94 27.49 -18.70
C THR A 618 0.44 26.45 -17.72
N THR A 619 0.13 26.86 -16.49
CA THR A 619 -0.35 26.00 -15.42
C THR A 619 -1.75 25.47 -15.70
N SER A 620 -2.05 24.26 -15.22
CA SER A 620 -3.39 23.70 -15.23
C SER A 620 -4.32 24.50 -14.31
N VAL A 621 -5.48 24.92 -14.83
CA VAL A 621 -6.48 25.70 -14.10
C VAL A 621 -7.80 24.95 -14.05
N SER A 622 -8.35 24.79 -12.85
CA SER A 622 -9.67 24.19 -12.60
C SER A 622 -10.61 25.23 -12.00
N LYS A 623 -11.83 25.36 -12.52
CA LYS A 623 -12.83 26.30 -12.00
C LYS A 623 -13.77 25.57 -11.04
N LEU A 624 -14.01 26.15 -9.86
CA LEU A 624 -15.00 25.65 -8.90
C LEU A 624 -16.10 26.70 -8.75
N GLU A 625 -17.35 26.33 -9.05
CA GLU A 625 -18.52 27.19 -8.89
C GLU A 625 -19.48 26.56 -7.88
N PHE A 626 -20.02 27.39 -6.98
CA PHE A 626 -20.98 26.97 -5.96
C PHE A 626 -22.35 27.51 -6.30
N HIS A 627 -23.37 26.67 -6.14
CA HIS A 627 -24.76 27.08 -6.32
C HIS A 627 -25.22 28.02 -5.20
N ASP A 628 -24.67 27.89 -3.98
CA ASP A 628 -24.97 28.77 -2.85
C ASP A 628 -23.94 29.90 -2.70
N GLY A 629 -24.44 31.14 -2.82
CA GLY A 629 -23.67 32.35 -3.10
C GLY A 629 -22.90 33.00 -1.93
N ASN A 630 -22.27 32.26 -1.02
CA ASN A 630 -21.34 32.85 -0.03
C ASN A 630 -19.92 32.26 -0.16
N LEU A 631 -19.20 32.73 -1.18
CA LEU A 631 -17.79 32.40 -1.43
C LEU A 631 -16.83 33.02 -0.40
N GLU A 632 -17.21 34.13 0.26
CA GLU A 632 -16.36 34.80 1.24
C GLU A 632 -16.29 34.04 2.59
N ASP A 633 -17.38 33.36 2.99
CA ASP A 633 -17.42 32.53 4.20
C ASP A 633 -16.51 31.29 4.12
N LEU A 634 -16.14 30.84 2.91
CA LEU A 634 -15.24 29.71 2.67
C LEU A 634 -13.80 30.00 3.14
N PHE A 635 -13.35 31.26 3.02
CA PHE A 635 -12.01 31.68 3.44
C PHE A 635 -12.00 32.37 4.82
N MET A 636 -13.17 32.82 5.30
CA MET A 636 -13.30 33.55 6.57
C MET A 636 -13.27 32.65 7.82
N SER A 637 -13.37 31.32 7.69
CA SER A 637 -13.24 30.40 8.84
C SER A 637 -11.80 30.15 9.29
N GLU A 638 -10.80 30.70 8.59
CA GLU A 638 -9.42 30.85 9.09
C GLU A 638 -8.86 32.21 8.66
N SER A 639 -9.27 33.28 9.35
CA SER A 639 -8.30 34.33 9.61
C SER A 639 -7.24 33.75 10.55
N LEU A 640 -6.15 33.20 10.00
CA LEU A 640 -4.87 33.37 10.69
C LEU A 640 -4.76 34.86 11.03
N PRO A 641 -4.48 35.24 12.29
CA PRO A 641 -4.39 36.65 12.66
C PRO A 641 -3.19 37.30 11.95
N ARG A 642 -3.42 37.79 10.72
CA ARG A 642 -2.60 38.81 10.07
C ARG A 642 -2.92 40.17 10.71
N SER A 643 -2.50 40.33 11.95
CA SER A 643 -1.97 41.57 12.52
C SER A 643 -1.74 41.31 14.01
N LEU A 644 -0.49 41.18 14.42
CA LEU A 644 0.04 41.64 15.72
C LEU A 644 1.57 41.40 15.77
N LEU A 645 2.21 41.54 14.62
CA LEU A 645 3.65 41.67 14.51
C LEU A 645 3.88 42.97 13.76
N GLN A 646 4.57 43.88 14.44
CA GLN A 646 4.96 45.23 14.00
C GLN A 646 3.94 46.34 14.33
N ASP A 647 4.05 46.88 15.55
CA ASP A 647 4.23 48.31 15.73
C ASP A 647 4.73 48.62 17.15
N GLY A 648 5.69 49.55 17.27
CA GLY A 648 6.14 50.06 18.56
C GLY A 648 7.63 50.37 18.71
N ALA A 649 8.27 50.99 17.72
CA ALA A 649 9.42 51.85 18.01
C ALA A 649 8.89 53.26 18.34
N THR A 650 9.08 53.74 19.58
CA THR A 650 9.67 55.06 19.90
C THR A 650 9.49 55.50 21.38
N THR A 651 10.52 56.24 21.83
CA THR A 651 10.62 57.25 22.91
C THR A 651 10.68 56.84 24.39
N SER A 652 11.93 56.87 24.90
CA SER A 652 12.43 57.52 26.13
C SER A 652 11.44 57.96 27.23
N ASP A 653 11.69 57.56 28.48
CA ASP A 653 12.11 58.52 29.52
C ASP A 653 12.76 57.85 30.76
N ALA A 654 13.55 58.65 31.47
CA ALA A 654 14.45 58.32 32.58
C ALA A 654 13.76 58.01 33.93
N GLY A 655 14.47 57.28 34.80
CA GLY A 655 14.17 57.26 36.23
C GLY A 655 14.74 56.05 37.00
N GLY A 656 15.93 56.19 37.59
CA GLY A 656 16.33 55.33 38.72
C GLY A 656 15.47 55.60 39.95
N PRO A 657 15.39 54.68 40.94
CA PRO A 657 16.50 54.58 41.90
C PRO A 657 16.81 53.18 42.49
N ARG A 658 18.11 52.98 42.75
CA ARG A 658 18.78 52.38 43.93
C ARG A 658 18.15 51.21 44.71
N SER A 659 18.87 50.08 44.63
CA SER A 659 19.44 49.28 45.75
C SER A 659 18.52 48.65 46.80
N ALA A 660 18.48 47.30 46.81
CA ALA A 660 18.77 46.50 48.01
C ALA A 660 19.19 45.08 47.60
N GLY A 661 20.43 44.72 47.91
CA GLY A 661 20.98 43.39 47.63
C GLY A 661 20.43 42.34 48.59
N LEU A 662 19.93 41.24 48.02
CA LEU A 662 19.76 39.96 48.72
C LEU A 662 20.52 38.91 47.90
N LYS A 663 21.56 38.36 48.55
CA LYS A 663 22.50 37.39 47.99
C LYS A 663 21.74 36.13 47.57
N ARG A 664 21.67 35.87 46.26
CA ARG A 664 21.32 34.56 45.70
C ARG A 664 22.45 33.60 46.05
N ALA A 665 22.12 32.55 46.81
CA ALA A 665 23.00 31.43 47.05
C ALA A 665 23.26 30.70 45.72
N ASP A 666 24.51 30.64 45.32
CA ASP A 666 25.00 29.73 44.31
C ASP A 666 25.19 28.33 44.92
N SER A 667 25.11 27.30 44.05
CA SER A 667 25.39 25.86 44.28
C SER A 667 24.23 24.89 44.55
N VAL A 668 23.31 24.75 43.59
CA VAL A 668 22.70 23.44 43.28
C VAL A 668 22.39 23.43 41.78
N ARG A 669 23.30 22.95 40.92
CA ARG A 669 22.99 22.92 39.47
C ARG A 669 23.54 21.73 38.67
N ASP A 670 24.49 20.97 39.19
CA ASP A 670 25.07 19.82 38.45
C ASP A 670 24.72 18.44 39.02
N ARG A 671 23.74 18.37 39.95
CA ARG A 671 23.39 17.12 40.67
C ARG A 671 22.17 16.38 40.09
N TRP A 672 21.33 17.00 39.25
CA TRP A 672 20.03 16.43 38.83
C TRP A 672 20.06 15.69 37.48
N SER A 673 20.86 16.13 36.51
CA SER A 673 20.86 15.61 35.12
C SER A 673 21.27 14.13 34.95
N ARG A 674 22.11 13.58 35.85
CA ARG A 674 22.51 12.15 35.80
C ARG A 674 21.50 11.20 36.47
N GLN A 675 20.65 11.72 37.36
CA GLN A 675 19.67 10.94 38.15
C GLN A 675 18.38 10.64 37.37
N PHE A 676 17.87 11.58 36.57
CA PHE A 676 16.64 11.41 35.76
C PHE A 676 16.84 10.52 34.53
N ASN A 677 18.08 10.41 34.04
CA ASN A 677 18.47 9.45 33.00
C ASN A 677 18.14 8.00 33.37
N ALA A 678 18.02 7.67 34.66
CA ALA A 678 17.62 6.32 35.10
C ALA A 678 16.13 6.03 34.87
N VAL A 679 15.24 7.02 35.05
CA VAL A 679 13.79 6.90 34.79
C VAL A 679 13.53 6.83 33.29
N HIS A 680 14.20 7.68 32.52
CA HIS A 680 14.20 7.62 31.06
C HIS A 680 14.70 6.24 30.56
N ARG A 681 15.87 5.75 31.04
CA ARG A 681 16.36 4.40 30.70
C ARG A 681 15.44 3.28 31.17
N ALA A 682 14.78 3.42 32.31
CA ALA A 682 13.83 2.42 32.83
C ALA A 682 12.52 2.40 32.04
N SER A 683 12.04 3.56 31.57
CA SER A 683 10.90 3.66 30.65
C SER A 683 11.24 3.11 29.27
N MET A 684 12.51 3.25 28.84
CA MET A 684 13.04 2.71 27.58
C MET A 684 13.43 1.22 27.65
N ARG A 685 13.34 0.57 28.82
CA ARG A 685 13.56 -0.89 28.97
C ARG A 685 12.29 -1.65 28.56
N HIS A 686 12.08 -1.81 27.27
CA HIS A 686 10.91 -2.51 26.75
C HIS A 686 11.10 -4.02 26.76
N ARG A 687 10.17 -4.74 27.43
CA ARG A 687 10.11 -6.21 27.49
C ARG A 687 9.62 -6.85 26.17
N SER A 688 9.41 -6.07 25.12
CA SER A 688 8.86 -6.49 23.82
C SER A 688 9.94 -6.64 22.74
N ILE A 689 10.94 -5.77 22.71
CA ILE A 689 12.13 -5.87 21.83
C ILE A 689 13.20 -6.72 22.53
N VAL A 690 12.84 -7.91 23.00
CA VAL A 690 13.82 -8.87 23.52
C VAL A 690 14.40 -9.61 22.33
N LEU A 691 15.71 -9.45 22.09
CA LEU A 691 16.47 -10.30 21.18
C LEU A 691 16.52 -11.72 21.77
N ASP A 692 16.32 -12.73 20.92
CA ASP A 692 16.26 -14.13 21.33
C ASP A 692 17.57 -14.61 22.00
N SER A 693 17.53 -15.67 22.82
CA SER A 693 18.71 -16.17 23.54
C SER A 693 19.88 -16.50 22.61
N ASN A 694 19.56 -17.00 21.41
CA ASN A 694 20.54 -17.35 20.39
C ASN A 694 21.33 -16.13 19.86
N ASP A 695 20.79 -14.90 19.95
CA ASP A 695 21.48 -13.66 19.61
C ASP A 695 22.45 -13.21 20.71
N GLN A 696 22.09 -13.45 21.97
CA GLN A 696 22.96 -13.15 23.12
C GLN A 696 24.20 -14.05 23.14
N ASP A 697 24.07 -15.31 22.74
CA ASP A 697 25.18 -16.28 22.74
C ASP A 697 26.18 -16.03 21.59
N LEU A 698 25.70 -15.61 20.41
CA LEU A 698 26.55 -15.11 19.31
C LEU A 698 27.36 -13.87 19.73
N GLN A 699 26.75 -12.97 20.50
CA GLN A 699 27.43 -11.80 21.05
C GLN A 699 28.44 -12.17 22.13
N GLN A 700 28.10 -13.09 23.05
CA GLN A 700 29.01 -13.54 24.11
C GLN A 700 30.26 -14.24 23.55
N LEU A 701 30.09 -15.08 22.52
CA LEU A 701 31.21 -15.71 21.82
C LEU A 701 32.11 -14.65 21.16
N ARG A 702 31.55 -13.66 20.46
CA ARG A 702 32.35 -12.62 19.79
C ARG A 702 33.06 -11.67 20.76
N LEU A 703 32.39 -11.28 21.85
CA LEU A 703 32.96 -10.43 22.91
C LEU A 703 34.03 -11.17 23.72
N ALA A 704 33.89 -12.48 23.92
CA ALA A 704 34.90 -13.30 24.59
C ALA A 704 36.19 -13.44 23.77
N TYR A 705 36.08 -13.52 22.44
CA TYR A 705 37.22 -13.55 21.53
C TYR A 705 37.90 -12.17 21.40
N SER A 706 37.13 -11.08 21.29
CA SER A 706 37.66 -9.70 21.25
C SER A 706 38.41 -9.30 22.53
N LYS A 707 37.93 -9.73 23.71
CA LYS A 707 38.56 -9.43 25.03
C LYS A 707 39.90 -10.12 25.26
N LYS A 708 40.28 -11.11 24.45
CA LYS A 708 41.59 -11.79 24.55
C LYS A 708 42.72 -11.00 23.89
N SER A 709 42.40 -10.07 22.98
CA SER A 709 43.37 -9.25 22.26
C SER A 709 43.76 -7.96 23.01
N ILE A 710 42.89 -7.41 23.86
CA ILE A 710 43.05 -6.09 24.49
C ILE A 710 43.39 -6.22 25.99
N ARG A 711 44.29 -7.13 26.36
CA ARG A 711 44.81 -7.26 27.75
C ARG A 711 46.30 -6.99 27.91
N ASN A 712 47.01 -6.70 26.83
CA ASN A 712 48.39 -6.24 26.85
C ASN A 712 48.44 -4.81 26.29
N ASP A 713 47.98 -3.83 27.04
CA ASP A 713 48.71 -2.55 27.12
C ASP A 713 48.06 -1.58 28.12
N LEU A 714 48.95 -0.84 28.80
CA LEU A 714 48.73 0.35 29.63
C LEU A 714 48.53 0.13 31.14
N SER A 715 49.66 0.15 31.83
CA SER A 715 49.82 0.63 33.21
C SER A 715 50.63 1.93 33.21
N ARG A 716 50.19 2.98 33.92
CA ARG A 716 50.95 3.76 34.95
C ARG A 716 50.64 5.28 35.09
N VAL A 717 50.05 5.60 36.25
CA VAL A 717 50.26 6.76 37.21
C VAL A 717 49.65 8.17 36.93
N PRO A 718 49.64 9.14 37.90
CA PRO A 718 48.47 9.54 38.72
C PRO A 718 48.12 11.06 38.69
N GLU A 719 46.94 11.49 39.14
CA GLU A 719 46.69 12.93 39.42
C GLU A 719 45.82 13.21 40.66
N GLY A 720 46.15 14.32 41.35
CA GLY A 720 45.43 14.91 42.48
C GLY A 720 44.62 16.16 42.07
N GLY A 721 43.62 16.54 42.88
CA GLY A 721 42.66 17.64 42.64
C GLY A 721 43.19 19.06 42.88
N PRO A 722 42.36 20.10 43.20
CA PRO A 722 40.88 20.23 43.24
C PRO A 722 40.28 21.46 42.47
N GLU A 723 38.95 21.48 42.26
CA GLU A 723 38.10 22.62 41.79
C GLU A 723 37.79 23.66 42.92
N PRO A 724 37.04 24.79 42.80
CA PRO A 724 36.02 25.27 41.81
C PRO A 724 36.08 26.83 41.59
N PRO A 725 35.02 27.65 41.33
CA PRO A 725 33.66 27.44 40.82
C PRO A 725 33.19 28.38 39.66
N SER A 726 32.02 28.01 39.15
CA SER A 726 31.06 28.67 38.27
C SER A 726 30.62 30.10 38.60
N SER A 727 30.09 30.83 37.60
CA SER A 727 28.66 31.20 37.40
C SER A 727 28.61 32.51 36.59
N MET A 728 27.78 32.81 35.57
CA MET A 728 26.42 32.43 35.16
C MET A 728 25.70 33.76 34.85
N LYS A 729 24.86 33.77 33.79
CA LYS A 729 23.55 34.45 33.63
C LYS A 729 23.46 35.37 32.41
N MET A 730 22.33 35.55 31.73
CA MET A 730 21.03 34.87 31.56
C MET A 730 20.14 35.85 30.73
N GLN A 731 19.00 35.37 30.22
CA GLN A 731 17.74 36.10 29.88
C GLN A 731 17.58 36.61 28.43
N ASN A 732 16.43 36.46 27.75
CA ASN A 732 15.12 35.84 28.06
C ASN A 732 14.21 35.78 26.80
N ALA A 733 13.38 34.71 26.74
CA ALA A 733 11.95 34.59 26.35
C ALA A 733 11.41 34.92 24.94
N ILE A 734 10.39 34.14 24.48
CA ILE A 734 9.04 34.59 24.03
C ILE A 734 8.07 33.38 23.78
N ARG A 735 6.87 33.45 24.42
CA ARG A 735 5.49 33.01 24.04
C ARG A 735 5.21 31.63 23.40
N LEU A 736 4.65 30.73 24.20
CA LEU A 736 3.22 30.34 24.23
C LEU A 736 2.73 30.67 25.67
N SER A 737 1.50 30.36 26.11
CA SER A 737 1.28 30.33 27.57
C SER A 737 2.07 29.16 28.14
N GLU A 738 3.36 29.41 28.39
CA GLU A 738 4.37 28.47 28.88
C GLU A 738 3.96 28.03 30.29
N HIS A 739 3.34 26.86 30.37
CA HIS A 739 3.20 26.19 31.66
C HIS A 739 4.53 25.55 32.06
N LEU A 740 5.34 25.10 31.08
CA LEU A 740 6.67 24.54 31.28
C LEU A 740 7.77 25.50 30.80
N HIS A 741 8.63 25.94 31.71
CA HIS A 741 9.78 26.79 31.39
C HIS A 741 10.95 25.93 30.88
N THR A 742 11.56 26.21 29.73
CA THR A 742 12.66 25.39 29.18
C THR A 742 13.91 26.20 28.84
N SER A 743 15.09 25.67 29.17
CA SER A 743 16.40 26.17 28.77
C SER A 743 17.13 25.08 27.97
N ASN A 744 17.45 25.34 26.70
CA ASN A 744 18.17 24.41 25.83
C ASN A 744 19.59 24.16 26.36
N SER A 745 19.83 22.97 26.91
CA SER A 745 21.18 22.47 27.21
C SER A 745 21.20 20.95 27.24
N SER A 746 21.83 20.35 26.22
CA SER A 746 22.11 18.92 26.13
C SER A 746 23.62 18.67 26.19
N ALA A 747 24.14 18.29 27.37
CA ALA A 747 25.26 17.34 27.57
C ALA A 747 25.80 17.37 29.01
N SER A 748 26.14 16.20 29.56
CA SER A 748 27.18 16.05 30.59
C SER A 748 28.01 14.80 30.29
N VAL A 749 29.28 15.00 29.91
CA VAL A 749 30.36 14.01 29.96
C VAL A 749 30.78 13.84 31.43
N CYS A 750 30.99 12.60 31.88
CA CYS A 750 31.36 12.29 33.26
C CYS A 750 32.89 12.21 33.44
N SER A 751 33.39 12.87 34.49
CA SER A 751 34.46 12.36 35.33
C SER A 751 33.88 11.96 36.70
N ASP A 752 34.45 10.90 37.27
CA ASP A 752 33.98 10.20 38.48
C ASP A 752 34.33 10.96 39.76
N SER A 753 33.35 11.11 40.65
CA SER A 753 33.56 10.85 42.08
C SER A 753 32.23 10.61 42.80
N SER A 754 32.29 9.70 43.77
CA SER A 754 31.20 9.06 44.51
C SER A 754 30.35 10.03 45.34
N THR A 755 29.01 9.98 45.22
CA THR A 755 28.02 9.84 46.34
C THR A 755 26.56 9.98 45.87
N GLY A 756 25.68 9.10 46.38
CA GLY A 756 24.23 9.28 46.53
C GLY A 756 23.32 9.09 45.30
N ARG A 757 23.09 7.84 44.86
CA ARG A 757 22.04 7.49 43.87
C ARG A 757 20.64 7.74 44.46
N PHE A 758 19.76 8.45 43.74
CA PHE A 758 18.31 8.35 43.97
C PHE A 758 17.70 7.37 42.96
N ASP A 759 16.95 6.37 43.43
CA ASP A 759 16.44 5.23 42.62
C ASP A 759 14.94 5.42 42.29
N ARG A 760 14.40 4.67 41.32
CA ARG A 760 12.95 4.66 40.96
C ARG A 760 12.05 4.50 42.19
N ASN A 761 12.55 3.77 43.19
CA ASN A 761 11.92 3.52 44.48
C ASN A 761 11.72 4.79 45.35
N GLN A 762 12.46 5.87 45.13
CA GLN A 762 12.28 7.12 45.85
C GLN A 762 11.25 8.05 45.20
N MET A 763 11.13 8.08 43.87
CA MET A 763 10.01 8.78 43.20
C MET A 763 8.67 8.07 43.44
N GLU A 764 8.68 6.73 43.55
CA GLU A 764 7.50 5.96 43.99
C GLU A 764 7.00 6.40 45.38
N GLY A 765 7.90 6.88 46.26
CA GLY A 765 7.59 7.36 47.61
C GLY A 765 7.26 8.86 47.76
N MET A 766 7.36 9.68 46.71
CA MET A 766 7.06 11.13 46.78
C MET A 766 5.56 11.41 46.66
N SER A 767 5.07 12.48 47.30
CA SER A 767 3.66 12.89 47.16
C SER A 767 3.41 13.53 45.78
N GLU A 768 2.14 13.67 45.40
CA GLU A 768 1.73 14.24 44.11
C GLU A 768 2.11 15.72 44.02
N GLU A 769 1.99 16.44 45.13
CA GLU A 769 2.33 17.86 45.29
C GLU A 769 3.85 18.08 45.09
N ASP A 770 4.68 17.21 45.68
CA ASP A 770 6.15 17.30 45.55
C ASP A 770 6.63 17.13 44.09
N LEU A 771 5.93 16.34 43.28
CA LEU A 771 6.26 16.11 41.86
C LEU A 771 5.85 17.31 40.99
N VAL A 772 4.72 17.96 41.31
CA VAL A 772 4.27 19.19 40.64
C VAL A 772 5.19 20.36 41.00
N ASP A 773 5.63 20.46 42.26
CA ASP A 773 6.60 21.47 42.68
C ASP A 773 7.95 21.28 41.96
N MET A 774 8.44 20.04 41.87
CA MET A 774 9.64 19.71 41.11
C MET A 774 9.51 20.07 39.61
N LEU A 775 8.33 19.88 39.03
CA LEU A 775 8.05 20.26 37.65
C LEU A 775 8.14 21.79 37.44
N GLY A 776 7.67 22.57 38.42
CA GLY A 776 7.77 24.04 38.41
C GLY A 776 9.20 24.56 38.61
N GLU A 777 10.08 23.77 39.23
CA GLU A 777 11.47 24.15 39.48
C GLU A 777 12.43 23.83 38.32
N THR A 778 12.17 22.77 37.55
CA THR A 778 13.08 22.36 36.47
C THR A 778 12.86 23.18 35.20
N THR A 779 13.97 23.53 34.53
CA THR A 779 13.97 24.15 33.20
C THR A 779 14.50 23.22 32.11
N VAL A 780 14.73 21.94 32.40
CA VAL A 780 15.30 21.00 31.44
C VAL A 780 14.19 20.14 30.86
N LEU A 781 14.04 20.14 29.53
CA LEU A 781 12.98 19.41 28.84
C LEU A 781 12.98 17.91 29.19
N ASP A 782 14.15 17.28 29.27
CA ASP A 782 14.28 15.85 29.63
C ASP A 782 13.79 15.54 31.05
N GLU A 783 14.01 16.47 31.99
CA GLU A 783 13.59 16.32 33.38
C GLU A 783 12.09 16.53 33.49
N GLN A 784 11.56 17.57 32.84
CA GLN A 784 10.12 17.81 32.72
C GLN A 784 9.40 16.61 32.08
N ALA A 785 9.95 16.08 30.98
CA ALA A 785 9.42 14.91 30.30
C ALA A 785 9.43 13.67 31.20
N SER A 786 10.49 13.46 31.97
CA SER A 786 10.59 12.35 32.92
C SER A 786 9.57 12.46 34.07
N ILE A 787 9.39 13.65 34.63
CA ILE A 787 8.44 13.91 35.73
C ILE A 787 7.01 13.74 35.23
N ILE A 788 6.67 14.32 34.08
CA ILE A 788 5.33 14.23 33.48
C ILE A 788 5.03 12.78 33.06
N HIS A 789 6.00 12.06 32.50
CA HIS A 789 5.87 10.63 32.25
C HIS A 789 5.60 9.83 33.53
N PHE A 790 6.27 10.17 34.63
CA PHE A 790 6.04 9.51 35.92
C PHE A 790 4.64 9.82 36.47
N LEU A 791 4.19 11.07 36.40
CA LEU A 791 2.82 11.48 36.78
C LEU A 791 1.76 10.73 35.94
N TRP A 792 2.01 10.58 34.63
CA TRP A 792 1.16 9.79 33.74
C TRP A 792 1.03 8.34 34.21
N MET A 793 2.16 7.70 34.57
CA MET A 793 2.17 6.31 35.00
C MET A 793 1.57 6.10 36.40
N LYS A 794 1.74 7.06 37.31
CA LYS A 794 1.33 6.94 38.71
C LYS A 794 -0.14 7.30 38.94
N ILE A 795 -0.62 8.39 38.34
CA ILE A 795 -1.94 8.98 38.65
C ILE A 795 -2.88 8.85 37.45
N GLY A 796 -2.35 9.06 36.25
CA GLY A 796 -3.10 9.00 34.99
C GLY A 796 -3.10 10.31 34.22
N PRO A 797 -3.58 10.29 32.96
CA PRO A 797 -3.49 11.41 32.03
C PRO A 797 -4.40 12.60 32.38
N ASP A 798 -5.51 12.34 33.06
CA ASP A 798 -6.55 13.36 33.31
C ASP A 798 -6.36 14.07 34.67
N PHE A 799 -5.25 13.82 35.36
CA PHE A 799 -4.87 14.52 36.58
C PHE A 799 -4.58 16.00 36.30
N ASP A 800 -5.33 16.90 36.93
CA ASP A 800 -5.10 18.35 36.85
C ASP A 800 -3.98 18.78 37.79
N THR A 801 -2.86 19.20 37.21
CA THR A 801 -1.67 19.60 37.96
C THR A 801 -1.81 20.97 38.61
N LYS A 802 -2.79 21.79 38.20
CA LYS A 802 -2.96 23.18 38.64
C LYS A 802 -1.67 24.01 38.57
N LEU A 803 -0.77 23.65 37.65
CA LEU A 803 0.53 24.27 37.47
C LEU A 803 0.34 25.78 37.21
N ASN A 804 1.11 26.62 37.89
CA ASN A 804 1.00 28.09 37.84
C ASN A 804 -0.37 28.65 38.28
N ASN A 805 -1.10 27.95 39.17
CA ASN A 805 -2.44 28.32 39.64
C ASN A 805 -3.51 28.39 38.53
N VAL A 806 -3.29 27.71 37.41
CA VAL A 806 -4.26 27.63 36.29
C VAL A 806 -4.97 26.28 36.37
N SER A 807 -6.29 26.29 36.55
CA SER A 807 -7.11 25.07 36.51
C SER A 807 -7.32 24.58 35.07
N GLY A 808 -7.25 23.26 34.85
CA GLY A 808 -7.41 22.64 33.53
C GLY A 808 -6.10 22.22 32.85
N VAL A 809 -4.96 22.36 33.52
CA VAL A 809 -3.64 21.91 33.04
C VAL A 809 -3.45 20.45 33.42
N THR A 810 -4.05 19.57 32.62
CA THR A 810 -3.93 18.12 32.84
C THR A 810 -2.55 17.59 32.43
N VAL A 811 -2.15 16.46 33.02
CA VAL A 811 -0.93 15.72 32.60
C VAL A 811 -0.94 15.43 31.09
N ARG A 812 -2.12 15.21 30.49
CA ARG A 812 -2.29 15.06 29.04
C ARG A 812 -1.86 16.31 28.26
N VAL A 813 -2.31 17.49 28.66
CA VAL A 813 -1.95 18.77 28.00
C VAL A 813 -0.43 19.01 28.13
N LEU A 814 0.14 18.75 29.30
CA LEU A 814 1.59 18.85 29.50
C LEU A 814 2.37 17.85 28.64
N MET A 815 1.83 16.64 28.43
CA MET A 815 2.42 15.64 27.54
C MET A 815 2.34 16.06 26.06
N GLU A 816 1.26 16.72 25.64
CA GLU A 816 1.15 17.32 24.30
C GLU A 816 2.18 18.45 24.09
N GLU A 817 2.41 19.27 25.12
CA GLU A 817 3.45 20.31 25.07
C GLU A 817 4.86 19.70 24.95
N ILE A 818 5.16 18.64 25.72
CA ILE A 818 6.42 17.90 25.57
C ILE A 818 6.55 17.31 24.17
N TYR A 819 5.49 16.72 23.61
CA TYR A 819 5.51 16.15 22.27
C TYR A 819 5.90 17.19 21.21
N VAL A 820 5.29 18.38 21.23
CA VAL A 820 5.62 19.46 20.29
C VAL A 820 7.07 19.92 20.47
N LYS A 821 7.49 20.18 21.72
CA LYS A 821 8.87 20.60 22.02
C LYS A 821 9.90 19.53 21.64
N ALA A 822 9.58 18.25 21.83
CA ALA A 822 10.42 17.11 21.43
C ALA A 822 10.53 16.98 19.91
N CYS A 823 9.46 17.29 19.16
CA CYS A 823 9.51 17.35 17.70
C CYS A 823 10.41 18.49 17.21
N GLU A 824 10.28 19.68 17.81
CA GLU A 824 11.11 20.85 17.49
C GLU A 824 12.59 20.63 17.83
N SER A 825 12.87 19.99 18.98
CA SER A 825 14.23 19.61 19.39
C SER A 825 14.76 18.36 18.69
N ARG A 826 13.89 17.64 17.96
CA ARG A 826 14.17 16.38 17.25
C ARG A 826 14.69 15.27 18.16
N ASP A 827 14.20 15.22 19.41
CA ASP A 827 14.45 14.09 20.30
C ASP A 827 13.47 12.95 20.00
N TRP A 828 13.89 12.07 19.09
CA TRP A 828 13.07 10.96 18.61
C TRP A 828 12.65 9.97 19.69
N SER A 829 13.41 9.88 20.79
CA SER A 829 13.06 8.98 21.89
C SER A 829 11.83 9.48 22.64
N TRP A 830 11.80 10.77 22.97
CA TRP A 830 10.63 11.40 23.57
C TRP A 830 9.47 11.54 22.58
N VAL A 831 9.73 11.85 21.30
CA VAL A 831 8.67 11.90 20.27
C VAL A 831 7.92 10.57 20.20
N ARG A 832 8.63 9.43 20.11
CA ARG A 832 7.99 8.11 20.03
C ARG A 832 7.21 7.74 21.28
N LEU A 833 7.77 8.01 22.46
CA LEU A 833 7.13 7.72 23.74
C LEU A 833 5.88 8.58 23.95
N THR A 834 5.99 9.90 23.77
CA THR A 834 4.88 10.84 23.98
C THR A 834 3.76 10.65 22.94
N ALA A 835 4.10 10.43 21.66
CA ALA A 835 3.11 10.11 20.63
C ALA A 835 2.34 8.83 20.94
N GLY A 836 3.04 7.79 21.40
CA GLY A 836 2.43 6.51 21.75
C GLY A 836 1.53 6.58 22.98
N LEU A 837 1.90 7.36 24.00
CA LEU A 837 1.07 7.59 25.18
C LEU A 837 -0.19 8.40 24.86
N LEU A 838 -0.06 9.40 23.98
CA LEU A 838 -1.18 10.20 23.50
C LEU A 838 -2.07 9.44 22.49
N GLY A 839 -1.65 8.27 22.02
CA GLY A 839 -2.36 7.49 21.01
C GLY A 839 -2.41 8.19 19.65
N LYS A 840 -1.41 9.04 19.33
CA LYS A 840 -1.36 9.76 18.05
C LYS A 840 -1.14 8.78 16.90
N GLN A 841 -1.99 8.89 15.89
CA GLN A 841 -1.87 8.15 14.64
C GLN A 841 -1.27 9.03 13.55
N LEU A 842 -0.37 8.46 12.75
CA LEU A 842 0.13 9.12 11.54
C LEU A 842 -0.98 9.19 10.50
N ASP A 843 -1.18 10.36 9.89
CA ASP A 843 -2.17 10.55 8.82
C ASP A 843 -1.84 9.67 7.60
N GLU A 844 -0.54 9.49 7.32
CA GLU A 844 -0.05 8.70 6.19
C GLU A 844 -0.24 7.18 6.37
N LEU A 845 -0.59 6.72 7.58
CA LEU A 845 -0.67 5.29 7.91
C LEU A 845 -1.69 4.56 7.04
N ALA A 846 -2.92 5.07 6.94
CA ALA A 846 -3.99 4.43 6.16
C ALA A 846 -3.62 4.32 4.68
N LYS A 847 -2.98 5.36 4.13
CA LYS A 847 -2.47 5.39 2.76
C LYS A 847 -1.34 4.36 2.56
N ALA A 848 -0.38 4.30 3.47
CA ALA A 848 0.73 3.35 3.41
C ALA A 848 0.27 1.88 3.49
N VAL A 849 -0.65 1.58 4.41
CA VAL A 849 -1.29 0.25 4.52
C VAL A 849 -2.00 -0.10 3.23
N THR A 850 -2.76 0.83 2.66
CA THR A 850 -3.46 0.62 1.38
C THR A 850 -2.47 0.34 0.24
N HIS A 851 -1.38 1.09 0.13
CA HIS A 851 -0.35 0.87 -0.91
C HIS A 851 0.32 -0.51 -0.83
N LEU A 852 0.51 -1.04 0.38
CA LEU A 852 1.04 -2.38 0.60
C LEU A 852 0.02 -3.45 0.21
N LEU A 853 -1.22 -3.33 0.68
CA LEU A 853 -2.27 -4.32 0.46
C LEU A 853 -2.72 -4.41 -1.01
N VAL A 854 -2.81 -3.26 -1.68
CA VAL A 854 -3.10 -3.16 -3.12
C VAL A 854 -2.06 -3.92 -3.95
N ARG A 855 -0.78 -3.85 -3.55
CA ARG A 855 0.32 -4.63 -4.15
C ARG A 855 0.46 -6.01 -3.52
N GLN A 856 -0.59 -6.48 -2.83
CA GLN A 856 -0.73 -7.81 -2.29
C GLN A 856 0.30 -8.18 -1.23
N LYS A 857 0.70 -7.18 -0.44
CA LYS A 857 1.56 -7.34 0.73
C LYS A 857 0.67 -7.20 1.97
N GLN A 858 0.26 -8.33 2.54
CA GLN A 858 -0.39 -8.36 3.84
C GLN A 858 0.58 -7.88 4.91
N ILE A 859 0.07 -7.31 6.00
CA ILE A 859 0.91 -6.87 7.11
C ILE A 859 0.40 -7.44 8.41
N THR A 860 1.30 -7.67 9.36
CA THR A 860 0.93 -7.97 10.76
C THR A 860 1.55 -6.98 11.71
N VAL A 861 0.76 -6.58 12.69
CA VAL A 861 1.17 -5.64 13.73
C VAL A 861 1.16 -6.35 15.08
N GLY A 862 2.09 -5.96 15.94
CA GLY A 862 2.37 -6.63 17.21
C GLY A 862 3.53 -7.63 17.13
N MET A 863 3.75 -8.33 18.23
CA MET A 863 4.88 -9.27 18.39
C MET A 863 4.39 -10.72 18.28
N PRO A 864 5.09 -11.60 17.53
CA PRO A 864 4.68 -13.00 17.33
C PRO A 864 4.39 -13.79 18.62
N SER A 865 5.08 -13.49 19.71
CA SER A 865 4.98 -14.20 20.98
C SER A 865 3.89 -13.66 21.94
N LYS A 866 3.19 -12.59 21.57
CA LYS A 866 2.20 -11.91 22.45
C LYS A 866 0.86 -11.74 21.76
N ASN A 867 0.70 -10.63 21.03
CA ASN A 867 -0.52 -10.20 20.37
C ASN A 867 -0.13 -9.78 18.95
N GLU A 868 -0.18 -10.70 17.99
CA GLU A 868 0.02 -10.38 16.57
C GLU A 868 -1.33 -10.40 15.86
N GLU A 869 -1.67 -9.30 15.19
CA GLU A 869 -2.91 -9.15 14.44
C GLU A 869 -2.62 -8.89 12.97
N ALA A 870 -3.35 -9.57 12.08
CA ALA A 870 -3.19 -9.45 10.64
C ALA A 870 -4.10 -8.38 10.06
N ILE A 871 -3.56 -7.57 9.17
CA ILE A 871 -4.32 -6.61 8.35
C ILE A 871 -4.27 -7.13 6.92
N THR A 872 -5.40 -7.63 6.45
CA THR A 872 -5.54 -8.33 5.15
C THR A 872 -6.33 -7.53 4.12
N CYS A 873 -7.11 -6.54 4.56
CA CYS A 873 -7.85 -5.62 3.70
C CYS A 873 -7.61 -4.18 4.16
N PRO A 874 -7.72 -3.18 3.28
CA PRO A 874 -7.63 -1.78 3.66
C PRO A 874 -8.61 -1.46 4.78
N LYS A 875 -8.18 -0.60 5.72
CA LYS A 875 -8.91 -0.24 6.93
C LYS A 875 -9.05 1.27 7.02
N THR A 876 -10.14 1.71 7.64
CA THR A 876 -10.34 3.12 8.00
C THR A 876 -9.36 3.55 9.11
N LYS A 877 -9.19 4.86 9.30
CA LYS A 877 -8.30 5.41 10.35
C LYS A 877 -8.70 4.93 11.75
N GLU A 878 -10.01 4.88 12.02
CA GLU A 878 -10.58 4.40 13.28
C GLU A 878 -10.28 2.92 13.54
N GLU A 879 -10.54 2.06 12.56
CA GLU A 879 -10.25 0.62 12.65
C GLU A 879 -8.76 0.33 12.88
N LEU A 880 -7.87 1.06 12.18
CA LEU A 880 -6.43 0.97 12.42
C LEU A 880 -6.08 1.39 13.85
N GLY A 881 -6.77 2.38 14.41
CA GLY A 881 -6.55 2.82 15.79
C GLY A 881 -6.92 1.75 16.80
N ASP A 882 -8.02 1.04 16.56
CA ASP A 882 -8.45 -0.07 17.40
C ASP A 882 -7.50 -1.27 17.31
N ILE A 883 -7.01 -1.59 16.11
CA ILE A 883 -6.02 -2.66 15.90
C ILE A 883 -4.74 -2.33 16.68
N PHE A 884 -4.14 -1.15 16.46
CA PHE A 884 -2.87 -0.81 17.12
C PHE A 884 -2.99 -0.75 18.65
N ARG A 885 -4.12 -0.25 19.19
CA ARG A 885 -4.36 -0.25 20.64
C ARG A 885 -4.45 -1.67 21.22
N ARG A 886 -5.03 -2.63 20.48
CA ARG A 886 -5.12 -4.05 20.88
C ARG A 886 -3.79 -4.79 20.74
N SER A 887 -3.01 -4.48 19.70
CA SER A 887 -1.70 -5.11 19.46
C SER A 887 -0.60 -4.59 20.39
N TYR A 888 -0.65 -3.32 20.80
CA TYR A 888 0.37 -2.66 21.64
C TYR A 888 -0.17 -2.05 22.96
N PRO A 889 -0.91 -2.78 23.80
CA PRO A 889 -1.68 -2.20 24.93
C PRO A 889 -0.81 -1.59 26.05
N LYS A 890 0.48 -1.92 26.12
CA LYS A 890 1.43 -1.45 27.16
C LYS A 890 2.79 -1.07 26.58
N ASP A 891 2.87 -0.75 25.29
CA ASP A 891 4.12 -0.44 24.61
C ASP A 891 3.96 0.77 23.67
N PRO A 892 4.01 2.00 24.23
CA PRO A 892 3.84 3.23 23.45
C PRO A 892 4.98 3.44 22.43
N ASN A 893 6.18 2.92 22.69
CA ASN A 893 7.31 3.11 21.80
C ASN A 893 7.21 2.23 20.55
N SER A 894 6.90 0.94 20.72
CA SER A 894 6.65 0.06 19.57
C SER A 894 5.38 0.45 18.82
N PHE A 895 4.37 0.99 19.50
CA PHE A 895 3.18 1.55 18.86
C PHE A 895 3.54 2.64 17.84
N THR A 896 4.40 3.59 18.22
CA THR A 896 4.83 4.66 17.29
C THR A 896 5.81 4.14 16.24
N LEU A 897 6.83 3.36 16.64
CA LEU A 897 7.84 2.84 15.71
C LEU A 897 7.24 1.93 14.63
N ALA A 898 6.24 1.12 14.97
CA ALA A 898 5.55 0.27 13.99
C ALA A 898 4.84 1.10 12.91
N GLN A 899 4.22 2.23 13.28
CA GLN A 899 3.61 3.14 12.32
C GLN A 899 4.69 3.76 11.40
N GLU A 900 5.81 4.22 11.94
CA GLU A 900 6.93 4.78 11.15
C GLU A 900 7.49 3.76 10.14
N ILE A 901 7.62 2.50 10.56
CA ILE A 901 8.07 1.40 9.69
C ILE A 901 7.06 1.14 8.58
N ILE A 902 5.76 1.06 8.89
CA ILE A 902 4.71 0.84 7.87
C ILE A 902 4.69 1.98 6.85
N VAL A 903 4.78 3.23 7.30
CA VAL A 903 4.84 4.39 6.39
C VAL A 903 6.09 4.33 5.51
N SER A 904 7.24 3.97 6.08
CA SER A 904 8.48 3.78 5.32
C SER A 904 8.37 2.66 4.29
N LEU A 905 7.80 1.50 4.66
CA LEU A 905 7.56 0.38 3.74
C LEU A 905 6.55 0.75 2.65
N GLY A 906 5.52 1.52 2.98
CA GLY A 906 4.55 2.04 2.02
C GLY A 906 5.17 3.02 1.02
N SER A 907 6.15 3.82 1.46
CA SER A 907 6.97 4.65 0.56
C SER A 907 7.84 3.76 -0.35
N LEU A 908 8.56 2.78 0.21
CA LEU A 908 9.47 1.90 -0.53
C LEU A 908 8.75 1.01 -1.55
N VAL A 909 7.58 0.44 -1.23
CA VAL A 909 6.82 -0.41 -2.16
C VAL A 909 6.30 0.37 -3.37
N ARG A 910 6.16 1.70 -3.22
CA ARG A 910 5.75 2.60 -4.29
C ARG A 910 6.93 3.00 -5.17
N THR A 911 8.09 3.30 -4.57
CA THR A 911 9.28 3.77 -5.30
C THR A 911 10.08 2.62 -5.93
N ASP A 912 10.20 1.49 -5.23
CA ASP A 912 10.92 0.31 -5.69
C ASP A 912 10.15 -0.98 -5.31
N PRO A 913 9.11 -1.34 -6.10
CA PRO A 913 8.32 -2.55 -5.87
C PRO A 913 9.15 -3.85 -5.91
N ARG A 914 10.32 -3.85 -6.56
CA ARG A 914 11.17 -5.03 -6.74
C ARG A 914 11.74 -5.53 -5.41
N LEU A 915 11.85 -4.65 -4.42
CA LEU A 915 12.27 -4.98 -3.05
C LEU A 915 11.34 -5.98 -2.34
N PHE A 916 10.11 -6.15 -2.82
CA PHE A 916 9.05 -6.94 -2.18
C PHE A 916 8.65 -8.18 -3.00
N VAL A 917 9.43 -8.54 -4.03
CA VAL A 917 9.21 -9.75 -4.84
C VAL A 917 9.30 -10.99 -3.95
N GLU A 918 8.40 -11.95 -4.15
CA GLU A 918 8.27 -13.18 -3.34
C GLU A 918 8.13 -12.95 -1.83
N MET A 919 7.53 -11.83 -1.44
CA MET A 919 7.11 -11.53 -0.07
C MET A 919 5.61 -11.26 -0.08
N PHE A 920 4.79 -12.12 0.52
CA PHE A 920 3.33 -11.92 0.58
C PHE A 920 2.85 -11.31 1.89
N ARG A 921 3.61 -11.47 2.99
CA ARG A 921 3.23 -11.00 4.32
C ARG A 921 4.42 -10.40 5.08
N LEU A 922 4.30 -9.13 5.46
CA LEU A 922 5.31 -8.38 6.21
C LEU A 922 4.97 -8.38 7.69
N ARG A 923 5.84 -9.00 8.51
CA ARG A 923 5.65 -9.07 9.96
C ARG A 923 6.39 -7.93 10.64
N ILE A 924 5.67 -6.85 10.97
CA ILE A 924 6.27 -5.60 11.45
C ILE A 924 7.04 -5.81 12.76
N GLY A 925 6.54 -6.67 13.66
CA GLY A 925 7.24 -7.04 14.90
C GLY A 925 8.60 -7.73 14.68
N LEU A 926 8.70 -8.64 13.71
CA LEU A 926 9.96 -9.30 13.36
C LEU A 926 10.95 -8.32 12.71
N ILE A 927 10.45 -7.43 11.84
CA ILE A 927 11.27 -6.39 11.22
C ILE A 927 11.90 -5.48 12.29
N ILE A 928 11.16 -5.09 13.33
CA ILE A 928 11.70 -4.33 14.47
C ILE A 928 12.83 -5.08 15.16
N GLN A 929 12.68 -6.40 15.38
CA GLN A 929 13.72 -7.23 16.01
C GLN A 929 15.00 -7.32 15.16
N ILE A 930 14.87 -7.52 13.84
CA ILE A 930 16.01 -7.55 12.92
C ILE A 930 16.72 -6.19 12.94
N LEU A 931 15.98 -5.08 12.88
CA LEU A 931 16.56 -3.73 12.92
C LEU A 931 17.39 -3.53 14.20
N ALA A 932 16.87 -3.96 15.35
CA ALA A 932 17.59 -3.92 16.62
C ALA A 932 18.85 -4.81 16.60
N SER A 933 18.74 -6.04 16.09
CA SER A 933 19.86 -6.99 15.98
C SER A 933 20.96 -6.49 15.05
N GLU A 934 20.59 -5.92 13.89
CA GLU A 934 21.53 -5.30 12.95
C GLU A 934 22.21 -4.07 13.52
N LEU A 935 21.48 -3.22 14.27
CA LEU A 935 22.07 -2.08 14.95
C LEU A 935 23.07 -2.52 16.03
N SER A 936 22.72 -3.57 16.78
CA SER A 936 23.60 -4.23 17.76
C SER A 936 24.90 -4.68 17.10
N ARG A 937 24.81 -5.29 15.91
CA ARG A 937 25.95 -5.81 15.15
C ARG A 937 26.83 -4.69 14.58
N ILE A 938 26.22 -3.70 13.91
CA ILE A 938 26.94 -2.61 13.26
C ILE A 938 27.69 -1.75 14.30
N ARG A 939 27.10 -1.54 15.48
CA ARG A 939 27.65 -0.68 16.53
C ARG A 939 28.27 -1.43 17.72
N GLN A 940 28.32 -2.76 17.68
CA GLN A 940 28.83 -3.63 18.75
C GLN A 940 28.19 -3.33 20.13
N LEU A 941 26.87 -3.13 20.15
CA LEU A 941 26.10 -2.83 21.35
C LEU A 941 25.53 -4.11 21.98
N SER A 942 25.20 -4.04 23.28
CA SER A 942 24.35 -5.08 23.91
C SER A 942 22.92 -5.01 23.37
N ALA A 943 22.17 -6.12 23.44
CA ALA A 943 20.76 -6.19 23.01
C ALA A 943 19.88 -5.06 23.58
N THR A 944 20.04 -4.77 24.87
CA THR A 944 19.28 -3.72 25.57
C THR A 944 19.66 -2.32 25.10
N GLU A 945 20.96 -2.08 24.86
CA GLU A 945 21.43 -0.79 24.36
C GLU A 945 21.05 -0.58 22.90
N ALA A 946 21.10 -1.63 22.07
CA ALA A 946 20.67 -1.58 20.68
C ALA A 946 19.18 -1.22 20.57
N SER A 947 18.33 -1.84 21.39
CA SER A 947 16.89 -1.52 21.43
C SER A 947 16.63 -0.08 21.87
N GLN A 948 17.35 0.41 22.89
CA GLN A 948 17.24 1.81 23.32
C GLN A 948 17.73 2.78 22.24
N ARG A 949 18.80 2.42 21.52
CA ARG A 949 19.32 3.24 20.41
C ARG A 949 18.39 3.24 19.21
N LEU A 950 17.72 2.13 18.91
CA LEU A 950 16.70 2.08 17.84
C LEU A 950 15.57 3.09 18.09
N LEU A 951 15.19 3.29 19.34
CA LEU A 951 14.18 4.29 19.70
C LEU A 951 14.70 5.73 19.68
N ALA A 952 16.01 5.94 19.61
CA ALA A 952 16.63 7.27 19.54
C ALA A 952 17.09 7.66 18.12
N ILE A 953 17.17 6.70 17.18
CA ILE A 953 17.53 7.04 15.79
C ILE A 953 16.39 7.77 15.09
N SER A 954 16.76 8.63 14.16
CA SER A 954 15.81 9.41 13.38
C SER A 954 14.98 8.55 12.43
N PRO A 955 13.74 8.95 12.07
CA PRO A 955 12.93 8.18 11.13
C PRO A 955 13.58 8.03 9.75
N PHE A 956 14.40 8.99 9.30
CA PHE A 956 15.19 8.83 8.06
C PHE A 956 16.19 7.66 8.15
N GLU A 957 16.88 7.52 9.28
CA GLU A 957 17.82 6.42 9.49
C GLU A 957 17.10 5.07 9.54
N VAL A 958 15.89 5.02 10.13
CA VAL A 958 15.03 3.83 10.10
C VAL A 958 14.71 3.44 8.65
N LYS A 959 14.29 4.41 7.83
CA LYS A 959 14.01 4.19 6.39
C LYS A 959 15.23 3.66 5.63
N CYS A 960 16.42 4.22 5.85
CA CYS A 960 17.67 3.75 5.22
C CYS A 960 18.05 2.33 5.65
N MET A 961 17.84 1.99 6.92
CA MET A 961 18.08 0.63 7.43
C MET A 961 17.11 -0.37 6.80
N LEU A 962 15.82 -0.02 6.67
CA LEU A 962 14.81 -0.84 6.00
C LEU A 962 15.17 -1.08 4.53
N PHE A 963 15.55 -0.04 3.79
CA PHE A 963 16.01 -0.18 2.41
C PHE A 963 17.20 -1.14 2.32
N SER A 964 18.20 -0.97 3.20
CA SER A 964 19.38 -1.84 3.22
C SER A 964 19.05 -3.30 3.55
N LEU A 965 18.04 -3.55 4.39
CA LEU A 965 17.55 -4.91 4.69
C LEU A 965 16.85 -5.55 3.49
N LEU A 966 15.98 -4.81 2.81
CA LEU A 966 15.20 -5.32 1.69
C LEU A 966 16.05 -5.54 0.41
N SER A 967 17.08 -4.71 0.21
CA SER A 967 17.95 -4.72 -0.97
C SER A 967 18.98 -5.86 -0.99
N GLY A 968 19.13 -6.64 0.09
CA GLY A 968 20.20 -7.63 0.26
C GLY A 968 20.33 -8.71 -0.84
N ARG A 969 19.30 -8.90 -1.67
CA ARG A 969 19.24 -9.91 -2.76
C ARG A 969 19.39 -9.33 -4.19
N LEU A 970 19.08 -8.05 -4.41
CA LEU A 970 18.93 -7.47 -5.76
C LEU A 970 20.25 -7.26 -6.53
N LEU A 971 21.40 -7.45 -5.89
CA LEU A 971 22.72 -7.27 -6.50
C LEU A 971 23.22 -8.49 -7.29
N GLU A 972 22.45 -9.59 -7.34
CA GLU A 972 22.81 -10.79 -8.11
C GLU A 972 22.22 -10.81 -9.54
N ASP A 973 21.01 -10.29 -9.76
CA ASP A 973 20.31 -10.42 -11.06
C ASP A 973 20.75 -9.38 -12.12
N SER A 974 21.47 -8.33 -11.72
CA SER A 974 21.92 -7.27 -12.65
C SER A 974 23.20 -7.61 -13.42
N ALA A 975 23.78 -8.80 -13.23
CA ALA A 975 25.02 -9.20 -13.89
C ALA A 975 24.82 -9.80 -15.30
N SER A 976 23.61 -9.72 -15.88
CA SER A 976 23.30 -10.27 -17.21
C SER A 976 23.04 -9.24 -18.31
N ASN A 977 23.02 -7.94 -18.03
CA ASN A 977 22.88 -6.90 -19.06
C ASN A 977 23.91 -5.78 -18.88
N GLU A 978 24.74 -5.57 -19.90
CA GLU A 978 25.75 -4.51 -19.97
C GLU A 978 25.13 -3.13 -20.22
N GLU A 979 25.89 -2.11 -19.80
CA GLU A 979 25.79 -0.67 -20.11
C GLU A 979 24.67 0.15 -19.42
N THR A 980 25.00 0.89 -18.34
CA THR A 980 25.22 2.36 -18.33
C THR A 980 25.29 2.97 -16.90
N VAL A 981 26.43 3.60 -16.60
CA VAL A 981 26.82 4.69 -15.66
C VAL A 981 25.92 5.11 -14.47
N GLY A 982 26.47 4.99 -13.25
CA GLY A 982 26.12 5.80 -12.07
C GLY A 982 26.83 5.32 -10.78
N LYS A 983 27.94 5.96 -10.38
CA LYS A 983 28.73 5.61 -9.18
C LYS A 983 28.01 6.05 -7.89
N GLU A 984 27.38 5.13 -7.17
CA GLU A 984 27.01 5.30 -5.75
C GLU A 984 27.39 4.07 -4.90
N LEU A 985 27.63 4.35 -3.62
CA LEU A 985 28.36 3.60 -2.58
C LEU A 985 28.18 2.06 -2.57
N HIS A 986 29.29 1.35 -2.83
CA HIS A 986 29.43 -0.09 -2.69
C HIS A 986 29.44 -0.54 -1.22
N THR A 987 28.31 -1.05 -0.73
CA THR A 987 28.28 -1.97 0.41
C THR A 987 27.28 -3.10 0.12
N GLY A 988 27.72 -4.13 -0.60
CA GLY A 988 26.90 -5.33 -0.83
C GLY A 988 27.46 -6.22 -1.94
N ILE A 989 28.04 -7.37 -1.55
CA ILE A 989 28.14 -8.64 -2.30
C ILE A 989 28.97 -8.69 -3.61
N GLY A 990 28.94 -7.68 -4.50
CA GLY A 990 29.65 -7.70 -5.79
C GLY A 990 31.19 -7.80 -5.69
N SER A 991 31.77 -7.37 -4.57
CA SER A 991 33.23 -7.46 -4.33
C SER A 991 33.71 -8.88 -3.95
N PHE A 992 32.82 -9.76 -3.49
CA PHE A 992 33.23 -11.02 -2.83
C PHE A 992 33.27 -12.22 -3.78
N ARG A 993 32.35 -12.30 -4.76
CA ARG A 993 32.37 -13.35 -5.79
C ARG A 993 33.62 -13.24 -6.68
N LYS A 994 34.03 -12.00 -6.98
CA LYS A 994 35.28 -11.70 -7.71
C LYS A 994 36.53 -12.15 -6.94
N GLN A 995 36.58 -11.96 -5.62
CA GLN A 995 37.66 -12.46 -4.77
C GLN A 995 37.72 -14.00 -4.69
N ILE A 996 36.58 -14.69 -4.76
CA ILE A 996 36.53 -16.16 -4.76
C ILE A 996 36.99 -16.72 -6.11
N GLU A 997 36.61 -16.10 -7.24
CA GLU A 997 37.09 -16.47 -8.57
C GLU A 997 38.58 -16.13 -8.79
N GLU A 998 39.04 -14.97 -8.30
CA GLU A 998 40.46 -14.60 -8.28
C GLU A 998 41.28 -15.60 -7.44
N ARG A 999 40.73 -16.11 -6.32
CA ARG A 999 41.37 -17.18 -5.53
C ARG A 999 41.35 -18.56 -6.21
N LYS A 1000 40.33 -18.89 -7.00
CA LYS A 1000 40.32 -20.12 -7.84
C LYS A 1000 41.36 -20.03 -8.96
N SER A 1001 41.56 -18.84 -9.53
CA SER A 1001 42.61 -18.56 -10.52
C SER A 1001 44.00 -18.67 -9.90
N MET A 1002 44.22 -18.07 -8.71
CA MET A 1002 45.50 -18.15 -8.00
C MET A 1002 45.87 -19.56 -7.50
N ARG A 1003 44.88 -20.38 -7.12
CA ARG A 1003 45.13 -21.79 -6.74
C ARG A 1003 45.49 -22.69 -7.94
N LYS A 1004 45.12 -22.31 -9.17
CA LYS A 1004 45.49 -23.06 -10.38
C LYS A 1004 46.91 -22.72 -10.87
N SER A 1005 47.42 -21.53 -10.58
CA SER A 1005 48.77 -21.09 -10.94
C SER A 1005 49.89 -21.56 -10.00
N VAL A 1006 49.57 -22.03 -8.79
CA VAL A 1006 50.58 -22.47 -7.79
C VAL A 1006 50.86 -23.98 -7.83
N ALA A 1007 50.09 -24.76 -8.60
CA ALA A 1007 50.32 -26.20 -8.77
C ALA A 1007 51.51 -26.57 -9.70
N GLY A 1008 52.36 -25.60 -10.06
CA GLY A 1008 53.49 -25.80 -10.97
C GLY A 1008 54.74 -25.02 -10.55
N GLY A 1009 55.37 -25.40 -9.44
CA GLY A 1009 56.65 -24.81 -9.06
C GLY A 1009 57.16 -25.28 -7.70
N THR A 1010 58.02 -26.28 -7.68
CA THR A 1010 58.79 -26.75 -6.51
C THR A 1010 59.77 -25.68 -6.04
N LEU A 1011 59.65 -25.18 -4.80
CA LEU A 1011 60.76 -24.71 -3.94
C LEU A 1011 60.32 -24.45 -2.48
N SER A 1012 61.06 -25.11 -1.56
CA SER A 1012 61.30 -24.96 -0.11
C SER A 1012 60.36 -24.12 0.81
N GLN A 1013 59.93 -24.78 1.89
CA GLN A 1013 58.86 -24.42 2.83
C GLN A 1013 59.38 -23.89 4.19
N LYS A 1014 60.30 -22.90 4.21
CA LYS A 1014 60.83 -22.40 5.50
C LYS A 1014 60.98 -20.90 5.68
N ASP A 1015 60.64 -20.08 4.69
CA ASP A 1015 60.75 -18.61 4.79
C ASP A 1015 59.39 -17.88 4.67
N PHE A 1016 58.26 -18.58 4.88
CA PHE A 1016 56.90 -18.00 4.74
C PHE A 1016 56.12 -17.86 6.06
N ASP A 1017 56.57 -18.45 7.16
CA ASP A 1017 55.77 -18.55 8.39
C ASP A 1017 55.73 -17.24 9.23
N ASP A 1018 56.60 -16.25 8.99
CA ASP A 1018 56.70 -15.06 9.86
C ASP A 1018 56.00 -13.79 9.34
N LEU A 1019 55.35 -13.83 8.17
CA LEU A 1019 54.71 -12.63 7.58
C LEU A 1019 53.23 -12.80 7.19
N CYS A 1020 52.62 -13.99 7.37
CA CYS A 1020 51.23 -14.25 6.96
C CYS A 1020 50.24 -14.47 8.13
N ASP A 1021 50.72 -14.64 9.36
CA ASP A 1021 49.88 -15.11 10.48
C ASP A 1021 48.99 -14.02 11.12
N SER A 1022 49.19 -12.74 10.75
CA SER A 1022 48.40 -11.62 11.30
C SER A 1022 47.20 -11.21 10.44
N ASP A 1023 47.24 -11.46 9.13
CA ASP A 1023 46.14 -11.10 8.21
C ASP A 1023 45.17 -12.28 7.93
N GLU A 1024 45.60 -13.55 8.05
CA GLU A 1024 44.69 -14.70 7.94
C GLU A 1024 43.71 -14.79 9.13
N ALA A 1025 44.17 -14.50 10.35
CA ALA A 1025 43.32 -14.52 11.55
C ALA A 1025 42.26 -13.39 11.57
N LEU A 1026 42.53 -12.25 10.96
CA LEU A 1026 41.56 -11.14 10.82
C LEU A 1026 40.53 -11.37 9.70
N LEU A 1027 40.85 -12.21 8.71
CA LEU A 1027 39.98 -12.53 7.58
C LEU A 1027 39.03 -13.72 7.87
N ASP A 1028 39.45 -14.71 8.66
CA ASP A 1028 38.58 -15.82 9.11
C ASP A 1028 37.48 -15.33 10.09
N ASP A 1029 37.77 -14.25 10.83
CA ASP A 1029 36.85 -13.58 11.79
C ASP A 1029 35.62 -12.93 11.09
N PHE A 1030 35.66 -12.78 9.75
CA PHE A 1030 34.58 -12.21 8.94
C PHE A 1030 33.66 -13.25 8.27
N GLN A 1031 34.04 -14.54 8.24
CA GLN A 1031 33.34 -15.54 7.42
C GLN A 1031 32.27 -16.33 8.20
N PHE A 1032 32.35 -16.36 9.54
CA PHE A 1032 31.37 -17.01 10.40
C PHE A 1032 30.13 -16.14 10.64
N GLY A 1033 28.94 -16.67 10.36
CA GLY A 1033 27.64 -16.06 10.61
C GLY A 1033 27.00 -15.37 9.40
N ILE A 1034 27.62 -15.42 8.22
CA ILE A 1034 27.09 -14.77 7.00
C ILE A 1034 25.79 -15.41 6.55
N TRP A 1035 25.77 -16.74 6.42
CA TRP A 1035 24.60 -17.47 5.92
C TRP A 1035 23.52 -17.57 6.98
N LEU A 1036 23.91 -17.71 8.26
CA LEU A 1036 22.97 -17.64 9.37
C LEU A 1036 22.26 -16.27 9.40
N ARG A 1037 23.00 -15.17 9.20
CA ARG A 1037 22.42 -13.83 9.09
C ARG A 1037 21.47 -13.71 7.90
N HIS A 1038 21.86 -14.22 6.73
CA HIS A 1038 21.01 -14.19 5.53
C HIS A 1038 19.69 -14.92 5.78
N ARG A 1039 19.74 -16.15 6.31
CA ARG A 1039 18.55 -16.93 6.65
C ARG A 1039 17.66 -16.24 7.69
N ARG A 1040 18.26 -15.55 8.66
CA ARG A 1040 17.49 -14.77 9.65
C ARG A 1040 16.76 -13.60 9.03
N ILE A 1041 17.41 -12.88 8.12
CA ILE A 1041 16.80 -11.75 7.42
C ILE A 1041 15.67 -12.24 6.52
N ASP A 1042 15.93 -13.21 5.64
CA ASP A 1042 14.94 -13.71 4.68
C ASP A 1042 13.76 -14.40 5.40
N GLY A 1043 14.03 -15.20 6.42
CA GLY A 1043 13.00 -15.89 7.20
C GLY A 1043 12.11 -14.92 7.97
N ALA A 1044 12.65 -13.79 8.44
CA ALA A 1044 11.86 -12.80 9.16
C ALA A 1044 11.16 -11.79 8.22
N LEU A 1045 11.66 -11.63 6.99
CA LEU A 1045 10.98 -10.95 5.89
C LEU A 1045 9.95 -11.84 5.17
N ASN A 1046 9.84 -13.13 5.53
CA ASN A 1046 9.02 -14.13 4.86
C ASN A 1046 9.27 -14.19 3.35
N ARG A 1047 10.54 -14.10 2.96
CA ARG A 1047 10.95 -14.12 1.55
C ARG A 1047 11.12 -15.56 1.08
N VAL A 1048 10.62 -15.89 -0.11
CA VAL A 1048 10.80 -17.25 -0.70
C VAL A 1048 11.47 -17.20 -2.08
N PRO A 1049 11.92 -18.35 -2.62
CA PRO A 1049 12.37 -18.43 -4.01
C PRO A 1049 11.23 -18.20 -5.02
N PRO A 1050 11.53 -17.74 -6.25
CA PRO A 1050 10.53 -17.65 -7.32
C PRO A 1050 9.85 -18.99 -7.58
N GLU A 1051 8.58 -18.96 -7.95
CA GLU A 1051 7.75 -20.16 -8.25
C GLU A 1051 7.59 -21.15 -7.07
N PHE A 1052 8.00 -20.76 -5.87
CA PHE A 1052 7.93 -21.62 -4.68
C PHE A 1052 6.52 -22.17 -4.43
N TYR A 1053 5.51 -21.30 -4.43
CA TYR A 1053 4.14 -21.70 -4.12
C TYR A 1053 3.52 -22.59 -5.21
N SER A 1054 3.79 -22.33 -6.49
CA SER A 1054 3.31 -23.18 -7.58
C SER A 1054 3.91 -24.59 -7.49
N ASN A 1055 5.20 -24.70 -7.20
CA ASN A 1055 5.89 -25.99 -7.06
C ASN A 1055 5.44 -26.72 -5.78
N LEU A 1056 5.18 -25.98 -4.70
CA LEU A 1056 4.63 -26.56 -3.48
C LEU A 1056 3.19 -27.05 -3.67
N TRP A 1057 2.37 -26.37 -4.50
CA TRP A 1057 1.04 -26.85 -4.86
C TRP A 1057 1.10 -28.21 -5.53
N ASP A 1058 2.00 -28.36 -6.51
CA ASP A 1058 2.24 -29.64 -7.20
C ASP A 1058 2.70 -30.72 -6.20
N THR A 1059 3.59 -30.34 -5.26
CA THR A 1059 4.05 -31.22 -4.18
C THR A 1059 2.90 -31.67 -3.29
N VAL A 1060 2.11 -30.76 -2.72
CA VAL A 1060 1.00 -31.11 -1.81
C VAL A 1060 -0.03 -32.01 -2.51
N ARG A 1061 -0.23 -31.84 -3.82
CA ARG A 1061 -1.12 -32.69 -4.62
C ARG A 1061 -0.66 -34.15 -4.68
N LEU A 1062 0.66 -34.39 -4.66
CA LEU A 1062 1.28 -35.72 -4.67
C LEU A 1062 1.15 -36.47 -3.33
N PHE A 1063 1.05 -35.77 -2.20
CA PHE A 1063 1.00 -36.38 -0.85
C PHE A 1063 -0.46 -36.57 -0.38
N PRO A 1064 -0.99 -37.82 -0.29
CA PRO A 1064 -2.41 -38.09 -0.01
C PRO A 1064 -2.94 -37.46 1.28
N HIS A 1065 -2.12 -37.47 2.34
CA HIS A 1065 -2.46 -36.90 3.66
C HIS A 1065 -1.83 -35.54 3.93
N GLY A 1066 -1.23 -34.91 2.91
CA GLY A 1066 -0.59 -33.61 3.01
C GLY A 1066 0.79 -33.62 3.67
N LEU A 1067 1.31 -32.41 3.92
CA LEU A 1067 2.62 -32.17 4.51
C LEU A 1067 2.47 -31.59 5.91
N ALA A 1068 3.09 -32.21 6.90
CA ALA A 1068 3.16 -31.68 8.25
C ALA A 1068 4.44 -30.84 8.41
N ILE A 1069 4.28 -29.57 8.81
CA ILE A 1069 5.37 -28.62 9.07
C ILE A 1069 5.17 -28.10 10.48
N SER A 1070 6.11 -28.38 11.39
CA SER A 1070 6.05 -27.88 12.78
C SER A 1070 4.68 -28.10 13.46
N ARG A 1071 4.09 -29.30 13.25
CA ARG A 1071 2.77 -29.77 13.78
C ARG A 1071 1.51 -29.19 13.10
N MET A 1072 1.66 -28.24 12.18
CA MET A 1072 0.57 -27.80 11.30
C MET A 1072 0.55 -28.71 10.06
N ILE A 1073 -0.62 -28.98 9.49
CA ILE A 1073 -0.73 -29.83 8.29
C ILE A 1073 -1.24 -29.00 7.12
N LEU A 1074 -0.44 -28.93 6.06
CA LEU A 1074 -0.88 -28.52 4.73
C LEU A 1074 -1.61 -29.68 4.09
N GLN A 1075 -2.93 -29.70 4.25
CA GLN A 1075 -3.77 -30.79 3.78
C GLN A 1075 -3.92 -30.77 2.26
N ARG A 1076 -4.07 -31.96 1.68
CA ARG A 1076 -4.28 -32.11 0.24
C ARG A 1076 -5.56 -31.44 -0.27
N HIS A 1077 -6.61 -31.32 0.56
CA HIS A 1077 -7.87 -30.67 0.15
C HIS A 1077 -7.68 -29.22 -0.30
N LEU A 1078 -6.63 -28.53 0.17
CA LEU A 1078 -6.31 -27.17 -0.27
C LEU A 1078 -6.07 -27.12 -1.79
N THR A 1079 -5.46 -28.15 -2.38
CA THR A 1079 -5.25 -28.26 -3.84
C THR A 1079 -6.54 -28.60 -4.61
N GLN A 1080 -7.56 -29.12 -3.91
CA GLN A 1080 -8.89 -29.36 -4.45
C GLN A 1080 -9.72 -28.06 -4.46
N GLU A 1081 -9.51 -27.21 -3.46
CA GLU A 1081 -10.16 -25.90 -3.34
C GLU A 1081 -9.53 -24.87 -4.29
N MET A 1082 -8.20 -24.81 -4.32
CA MET A 1082 -7.42 -23.71 -4.92
C MET A 1082 -6.60 -24.18 -6.13
N THR A 1083 -6.40 -23.31 -7.12
CA THR A 1083 -5.56 -23.62 -8.30
C THR A 1083 -4.09 -23.31 -8.06
N ARG A 1084 -3.25 -23.75 -9.00
CA ARG A 1084 -1.78 -23.68 -8.92
C ARG A 1084 -1.22 -22.26 -8.78
N ARG A 1085 -1.87 -21.25 -9.37
CA ARG A 1085 -1.40 -19.85 -9.38
C ARG A 1085 -2.26 -18.92 -8.52
N GLU A 1086 -3.17 -19.46 -7.71
CA GLU A 1086 -3.98 -18.67 -6.78
C GLU A 1086 -3.16 -18.21 -5.56
N ILE A 1087 -3.23 -16.92 -5.23
CA ILE A 1087 -2.54 -16.35 -4.05
C ILE A 1087 -3.14 -16.89 -2.76
N LYS A 1088 -4.44 -17.25 -2.74
CA LYS A 1088 -5.08 -17.85 -1.57
C LYS A 1088 -4.30 -19.08 -1.08
N PHE A 1089 -3.79 -19.91 -1.99
CA PHE A 1089 -2.92 -21.05 -1.63
C PHE A 1089 -1.60 -20.58 -1.01
N ALA A 1090 -0.95 -19.59 -1.61
CA ALA A 1090 0.28 -19.01 -1.07
C ALA A 1090 0.09 -18.45 0.35
N LEU A 1091 -1.06 -17.81 0.62
CA LEU A 1091 -1.39 -17.27 1.94
C LEU A 1091 -1.62 -18.36 3.01
N GLU A 1092 -2.23 -19.49 2.64
CA GLU A 1092 -2.38 -20.65 3.54
C GLU A 1092 -1.02 -21.30 3.86
N VAL A 1093 -0.15 -21.44 2.85
CA VAL A 1093 1.23 -21.89 3.04
C VAL A 1093 1.97 -20.95 3.98
N GLU A 1094 1.85 -19.64 3.76
CA GLU A 1094 2.43 -18.64 4.64
C GLU A 1094 1.91 -18.74 6.06
N GLN A 1095 0.60 -18.94 6.25
CA GLN A 1095 0.02 -19.12 7.58
C GLN A 1095 0.62 -20.33 8.31
N VAL A 1096 0.87 -21.44 7.60
CA VAL A 1096 1.56 -22.60 8.18
C VAL A 1096 3.00 -22.27 8.54
N LEU A 1097 3.77 -21.68 7.62
CA LEU A 1097 5.18 -21.33 7.84
C LEU A 1097 5.36 -20.24 8.92
N ASN A 1098 4.38 -19.36 9.11
CA ASN A 1098 4.42 -18.29 10.11
C ASN A 1098 4.31 -18.77 11.56
N ASN A 1099 3.87 -20.02 11.80
CA ASN A 1099 3.91 -20.64 13.12
C ASN A 1099 5.33 -21.01 13.57
N ILE A 1100 6.30 -20.97 12.65
CA ILE A 1100 7.70 -21.11 12.99
C ILE A 1100 8.17 -19.78 13.63
N SER A 1101 8.56 -19.85 14.90
CA SER A 1101 9.07 -18.72 15.67
C SER A 1101 10.48 -18.29 15.25
N GLU A 1102 11.32 -19.26 14.85
CA GLU A 1102 12.73 -19.04 14.53
C GLU A 1102 12.95 -18.77 13.03
N PRO A 1103 13.34 -17.55 12.61
CA PRO A 1103 13.53 -17.19 11.20
C PRO A 1103 14.52 -18.08 10.45
N GLU A 1104 15.65 -18.42 11.07
CA GLU A 1104 16.66 -19.30 10.45
C GLU A 1104 16.16 -20.72 10.18
N TYR A 1105 15.25 -21.22 11.02
CA TYR A 1105 14.64 -22.54 10.84
C TYR A 1105 13.59 -22.52 9.74
N ARG A 1106 12.80 -21.45 9.67
CA ARG A 1106 11.84 -21.23 8.59
C ARG A 1106 12.52 -21.31 7.22
N GLU A 1107 13.66 -20.65 7.04
CA GLU A 1107 14.38 -20.69 5.75
C GLU A 1107 14.89 -22.09 5.39
N LEU A 1108 15.39 -22.88 6.35
CA LEU A 1108 15.76 -24.26 6.06
C LEU A 1108 14.55 -25.12 5.65
N ILE A 1109 13.38 -24.87 6.23
CA ILE A 1109 12.13 -25.53 5.78
C ILE A 1109 11.76 -25.10 4.36
N VAL A 1110 11.91 -23.82 4.01
CA VAL A 1110 11.70 -23.33 2.64
C VAL A 1110 12.67 -23.99 1.66
N GLU A 1111 13.95 -24.15 2.01
CA GLU A 1111 14.94 -24.89 1.20
C GLU A 1111 14.49 -26.35 0.97
N VAL A 1112 14.02 -27.04 2.02
CA VAL A 1112 13.51 -28.42 1.90
C VAL A 1112 12.28 -28.51 1.00
N LEU A 1113 11.29 -27.66 1.23
CA LEU A 1113 10.05 -27.66 0.44
C LEU A 1113 10.32 -27.35 -1.03
N THR A 1114 11.26 -26.44 -1.32
CA THR A 1114 11.71 -26.12 -2.68
C THR A 1114 12.32 -27.35 -3.37
N LEU A 1115 13.15 -28.12 -2.66
CA LEU A 1115 13.75 -29.35 -3.20
C LEU A 1115 12.72 -30.48 -3.32
N MET A 1116 11.75 -30.55 -2.41
CA MET A 1116 10.64 -31.50 -2.50
C MET A 1116 9.79 -31.29 -3.75
N GLY A 1117 9.63 -30.04 -4.20
CA GLY A 1117 8.97 -29.72 -5.47
C GLY A 1117 9.67 -30.28 -6.71
N HIS A 1118 10.92 -30.73 -6.58
CA HIS A 1118 11.71 -31.31 -7.65
C HIS A 1118 12.00 -32.80 -7.44
N LEU A 1119 11.24 -33.50 -6.59
CA LEU A 1119 11.46 -34.92 -6.27
C LEU A 1119 11.56 -35.82 -7.50
N GLU A 1120 10.72 -35.60 -8.52
CA GLU A 1120 10.74 -36.37 -9.78
C GLU A 1120 12.05 -36.19 -10.56
N HIS A 1121 12.69 -35.03 -10.46
CA HIS A 1121 14.00 -34.77 -11.08
C HIS A 1121 15.17 -35.26 -10.23
N LEU A 1122 14.99 -35.33 -8.91
CA LEU A 1122 16.03 -35.76 -7.97
C LEU A 1122 16.11 -37.29 -7.86
N ILE A 1123 14.99 -37.99 -8.03
CA ILE A 1123 14.89 -39.44 -7.88
C ILE A 1123 14.53 -40.04 -9.25
N MET A 1124 15.47 -40.75 -9.86
CA MET A 1124 15.30 -41.41 -11.18
C MET A 1124 14.34 -42.61 -11.17
N ALA A 1125 13.57 -42.77 -10.10
CA ALA A 1125 12.61 -43.85 -9.83
C ALA A 1125 11.36 -43.25 -9.18
N PRO A 1126 10.17 -43.90 -9.26
CA PRO A 1126 8.96 -43.38 -8.62
C PRO A 1126 9.19 -43.21 -7.10
N PRO A 1127 9.04 -41.99 -6.55
CA PRO A 1127 9.34 -41.73 -5.15
C PRO A 1127 8.38 -42.50 -4.24
N LYS A 1128 8.91 -43.07 -3.16
CA LYS A 1128 8.11 -43.82 -2.19
C LYS A 1128 7.37 -42.87 -1.25
N ILE A 1129 6.25 -42.33 -1.72
CA ILE A 1129 5.42 -41.39 -0.94
C ILE A 1129 4.63 -42.14 0.15
N PRO A 1130 4.70 -41.72 1.42
CA PRO A 1130 3.90 -42.29 2.49
C PRO A 1130 2.39 -42.12 2.25
N THR A 1131 1.65 -43.21 2.41
CA THR A 1131 0.19 -43.26 2.19
C THR A 1131 -0.64 -43.30 3.46
N ASP A 1132 -0.03 -43.47 4.63
CA ASP A 1132 -0.77 -43.83 5.86
C ASP A 1132 -0.92 -42.65 6.84
N GLN A 1133 -0.07 -41.63 6.69
CA GLN A 1133 -0.04 -40.45 7.57
C GLN A 1133 0.52 -39.23 6.83
N PRO A 1134 0.25 -38.00 7.29
CA PRO A 1134 0.89 -36.80 6.77
C PRO A 1134 2.42 -36.91 6.86
N PHE A 1135 3.13 -36.46 5.83
CA PHE A 1135 4.59 -36.51 5.83
C PHE A 1135 5.17 -35.35 6.62
N GLU A 1136 5.94 -35.65 7.66
CA GLU A 1136 6.60 -34.64 8.50
C GLU A 1136 7.88 -34.13 7.82
N VAL A 1137 7.82 -32.88 7.35
CA VAL A 1137 8.90 -32.22 6.61
C VAL A 1137 10.14 -32.04 7.50
N ASP A 1138 9.93 -31.80 8.80
CA ASP A 1138 10.97 -31.64 9.80
C ASP A 1138 11.95 -32.85 9.84
N ILE A 1139 11.49 -34.07 9.52
CA ILE A 1139 12.31 -35.30 9.48
C ILE A 1139 13.45 -35.18 8.45
N VAL A 1140 13.19 -34.55 7.30
CA VAL A 1140 14.20 -34.35 6.25
C VAL A 1140 15.34 -33.51 6.78
N LEU A 1141 15.04 -32.41 7.50
CA LEU A 1141 16.04 -31.56 8.13
C LEU A 1141 16.83 -32.29 9.21
N TYR A 1142 16.16 -33.08 10.06
CA TYR A 1142 16.85 -33.86 11.09
C TYR A 1142 17.81 -34.88 10.48
N ARG A 1143 17.40 -35.54 9.40
CA ARG A 1143 18.24 -36.47 8.66
C ARG A 1143 19.42 -35.76 7.98
N ALA A 1144 19.18 -34.64 7.32
CA ALA A 1144 20.22 -33.83 6.67
C ALA A 1144 21.25 -33.32 7.70
N ASN A 1145 20.79 -32.81 8.84
CA ASN A 1145 21.65 -32.38 9.95
C ASN A 1145 22.50 -33.54 10.50
N LYS A 1146 21.92 -34.74 10.66
CA LYS A 1146 22.68 -35.93 11.07
C LYS A 1146 23.79 -36.29 10.06
N LEU A 1147 23.47 -36.30 8.77
CA LEU A 1147 24.45 -36.54 7.71
C LEU A 1147 25.56 -35.48 7.71
N PHE A 1148 25.20 -34.20 7.90
CA PHE A 1148 26.14 -33.10 8.02
C PHE A 1148 27.09 -33.28 9.21
N VAL A 1149 26.55 -33.59 10.40
CA VAL A 1149 27.35 -33.78 11.62
C VAL A 1149 28.26 -34.99 11.50
N GLU A 1150 27.77 -36.12 10.97
CA GLU A 1150 28.58 -37.32 10.74
C GLU A 1150 29.71 -37.07 9.74
N HIS A 1151 29.43 -36.37 8.65
CA HIS A 1151 30.43 -36.02 7.64
C HIS A 1151 31.51 -35.10 8.22
N ASN A 1152 31.11 -34.03 8.91
CA ASN A 1152 32.04 -33.09 9.53
C ASN A 1152 32.86 -33.74 10.67
N LYS A 1153 32.27 -34.68 11.40
CA LYS A 1153 32.97 -35.49 12.42
C LYS A 1153 34.08 -36.35 11.81
N ARG A 1154 33.86 -36.93 10.62
CA ARG A 1154 34.89 -37.69 9.89
C ARG A 1154 36.01 -36.81 9.37
N LEU A 1155 35.68 -35.58 8.96
CA LEU A 1155 36.64 -34.60 8.46
C LEU A 1155 37.39 -33.84 9.55
N GLY A 1156 36.98 -33.94 10.81
CA GLY A 1156 37.62 -33.26 11.92
C GLY A 1156 37.41 -31.74 11.94
N THR A 1157 36.28 -31.23 11.45
CA THR A 1157 36.04 -29.78 11.36
C THR A 1157 35.47 -29.18 12.66
N ILE A 1158 35.17 -27.88 12.61
CA ILE A 1158 34.63 -27.06 13.71
C ILE A 1158 33.39 -27.65 14.41
N VAL A 1159 32.65 -28.56 13.76
CA VAL A 1159 31.52 -29.27 14.38
C VAL A 1159 31.94 -30.13 15.59
N LEU A 1160 33.21 -30.53 15.69
CA LEU A 1160 33.77 -31.17 16.89
C LEU A 1160 33.75 -30.25 18.12
N GLU A 1161 33.74 -28.93 17.94
CA GLU A 1161 33.64 -27.97 19.04
C GLU A 1161 32.22 -27.88 19.63
N CYS A 1162 31.21 -28.42 18.93
CA CYS A 1162 29.81 -28.49 19.39
C CYS A 1162 29.26 -29.94 19.42
N CYS A 1163 28.16 -30.22 18.70
CA CYS A 1163 27.45 -31.51 18.72
C CYS A 1163 28.28 -32.71 18.24
N GLY A 1164 29.35 -32.51 17.46
CA GLY A 1164 30.23 -33.57 16.99
C GLY A 1164 31.01 -34.29 18.11
N SER A 1165 31.24 -33.62 19.24
CA SER A 1165 31.91 -34.17 20.44
C SER A 1165 30.94 -34.65 21.54
N GLY A 1166 29.62 -34.62 21.30
CA GLY A 1166 28.60 -35.00 22.28
C GLY A 1166 28.20 -33.89 23.26
N LYS A 1167 28.65 -32.64 23.03
CA LYS A 1167 28.19 -31.46 23.77
C LYS A 1167 26.82 -30.98 23.26
N PRO A 1168 25.99 -30.34 24.11
CA PRO A 1168 24.79 -29.63 23.65
C PRO A 1168 25.21 -28.51 22.69
N CYS A 1169 24.45 -28.34 21.61
CA CYS A 1169 24.69 -27.32 20.58
C CYS A 1169 23.62 -26.23 20.67
N ASP A 1170 24.03 -24.97 20.60
CA ASP A 1170 23.16 -23.79 20.70
C ASP A 1170 22.30 -23.53 19.45
N GLY A 1171 22.12 -24.53 18.58
CA GLY A 1171 21.29 -24.37 17.40
C GLY A 1171 19.81 -24.60 17.71
N ALA A 1172 18.96 -23.77 17.12
CA ALA A 1172 17.51 -23.87 17.28
C ALA A 1172 16.99 -25.24 16.82
N ARG A 1173 15.93 -25.73 17.49
CA ARG A 1173 15.21 -26.98 17.15
C ARG A 1173 16.11 -28.23 17.06
N SER A 1174 17.23 -28.28 17.80
CA SER A 1174 18.19 -29.40 17.80
C SER A 1174 18.93 -29.62 16.46
N ILE A 1175 18.99 -28.60 15.60
CA ILE A 1175 19.85 -28.56 14.42
C ILE A 1175 21.19 -27.93 14.80
N CYS A 1176 22.30 -28.37 14.20
CA CYS A 1176 23.62 -27.81 14.47
C CYS A 1176 23.71 -26.34 14.05
N LYS A 1177 24.24 -25.45 14.91
CA LYS A 1177 24.46 -24.02 14.61
C LYS A 1177 25.26 -23.80 13.32
N HIS A 1178 26.26 -24.63 13.06
CA HIS A 1178 27.07 -24.54 11.82
C HIS A 1178 26.30 -24.96 10.56
N PHE A 1179 25.26 -25.78 10.70
CA PHE A 1179 24.41 -26.13 9.55
C PHE A 1179 23.62 -24.90 9.09
N TYR A 1180 23.10 -24.10 10.02
CA TYR A 1180 22.46 -22.82 9.72
C TYR A 1180 23.40 -21.77 9.11
N ASP A 1181 24.71 -21.93 9.26
CA ASP A 1181 25.71 -21.03 8.69
C ASP A 1181 26.42 -21.61 7.46
N THR A 1182 25.93 -22.74 6.95
CA THR A 1182 26.46 -23.37 5.73
C THR A 1182 25.79 -22.77 4.50
N ALA A 1183 26.54 -22.54 3.42
CA ALA A 1183 26.00 -22.02 2.16
C ALA A 1183 24.89 -22.92 1.59
N PRO A 1184 23.83 -22.38 0.95
CA PRO A 1184 22.79 -23.18 0.32
C PRO A 1184 23.31 -24.15 -0.74
N ALA A 1185 24.16 -23.67 -1.65
CA ALA A 1185 24.68 -24.41 -2.80
C ALA A 1185 26.15 -24.83 -2.63
N GLY A 1186 26.54 -25.90 -3.34
CA GLY A 1186 27.91 -26.42 -3.37
C GLY A 1186 28.05 -27.85 -2.82
N GLU A 1187 29.22 -28.46 -3.02
CA GLU A 1187 29.53 -29.86 -2.65
C GLU A 1187 29.39 -30.15 -1.14
N PHE A 1188 29.47 -29.11 -0.31
CA PHE A 1188 29.25 -29.17 1.13
C PHE A 1188 28.15 -28.21 1.60
N GLY A 1189 27.27 -27.77 0.70
CA GLY A 1189 26.16 -26.87 1.01
C GLY A 1189 24.99 -27.59 1.69
N THR A 1190 24.04 -26.84 2.28
CA THR A 1190 22.85 -27.41 2.92
C THR A 1190 22.00 -28.22 1.93
N THR A 1191 21.85 -27.74 0.70
CA THR A 1191 21.11 -28.43 -0.38
C THR A 1191 21.67 -29.84 -0.63
N HIS A 1192 22.99 -30.03 -0.60
CA HIS A 1192 23.60 -31.34 -0.81
C HIS A 1192 23.18 -32.36 0.25
N TYR A 1193 23.17 -31.95 1.53
CA TYR A 1193 22.75 -32.84 2.62
C TYR A 1193 21.23 -33.07 2.62
N ILE A 1194 20.45 -32.06 2.22
CA ILE A 1194 18.99 -32.20 2.05
C ILE A 1194 18.67 -33.17 0.92
N ILE A 1195 19.32 -33.05 -0.25
CA ILE A 1195 19.12 -33.98 -1.37
C ILE A 1195 19.46 -35.41 -0.95
N LYS A 1196 20.60 -35.63 -0.26
CA LYS A 1196 20.93 -36.96 0.28
C LYS A 1196 19.88 -37.48 1.25
N ALA A 1197 19.35 -36.63 2.12
CA ALA A 1197 18.27 -37.01 3.02
C ALA A 1197 16.97 -37.37 2.27
N LEU A 1198 16.61 -36.62 1.23
CA LEU A 1198 15.45 -36.92 0.39
C LEU A 1198 15.62 -38.24 -0.37
N MET A 1199 16.82 -38.51 -0.92
CA MET A 1199 17.15 -39.78 -1.56
C MET A 1199 17.07 -40.95 -0.57
N ASP A 1200 17.59 -40.80 0.64
CA ASP A 1200 17.50 -41.82 1.71
C ASP A 1200 16.04 -42.12 2.10
N ILE A 1201 15.17 -41.11 2.09
CA ILE A 1201 13.78 -41.23 2.57
C ILE A 1201 12.83 -41.76 1.48
N PHE A 1202 12.97 -41.25 0.25
CA PHE A 1202 12.03 -41.51 -0.85
C PHE A 1202 12.60 -42.43 -1.94
N GLY A 1203 13.90 -42.73 -1.91
CA GLY A 1203 14.55 -43.62 -2.87
C GLY A 1203 14.17 -45.10 -2.69
N PRO A 1204 14.49 -45.95 -3.69
CA PRO A 1204 14.30 -47.39 -3.57
C PRO A 1204 15.21 -47.97 -2.46
N ASN A 1205 14.70 -48.93 -1.69
CA ASN A 1205 15.53 -49.68 -0.74
C ASN A 1205 16.58 -50.46 -1.54
N GLU A 1206 17.86 -50.29 -1.20
CA GLU A 1206 18.94 -51.19 -1.65
C GLU A 1206 18.74 -52.63 -1.17
#